data_AF-A0A353KZ46-F1
#
_entry.id   AF-A0A353KZ46-F1
#
_cell.length_a   1.000
_cell.length_b   1.000
_cell.length_c   1.000
_cell.angle_alpha   90.00
_cell.angle_beta   90.00
_cell.angle_gamma   90.00
#
_symmetry.space_group_name_H-M   'P 1'
#
loop_
_entity.id
_entity.type
_entity.pdbx_description
1 polymer ?
#
loop_
_entity_poly.entity_id
_entity_poly.type
_entity_poly.pdbx_seq_one_letter_code
_entity_poly.pdbx_strand_id
1 'polypeptide(L)'
;MSDKFSRVSIQRLFHLTFLKETEIFGIPKELIYNPTKKDRISLTRFSQKLETPLGVAAGPQTQMAQNIIASWLTGARYIELKTIQTLDELEVSKPCIDMQDEGYNCEWSQELKIHDSFDEYLNAWIMIHILRDKFGWDKNVGTIFNMSVGYNLEGILKPNVQWFFEKMKNCKVEKDAKINSLKSLYPNVVNLSIPDTISNNITLSTMHGCPPDEIEKIGLYLIEEKKLHTTVKLNPTLLGAKDLRLILNEKLQYSTIVPDIAFEHDLKYPDSLNIIKSLQKAAKKNGVFFGLKLTNTLETENIRNVFSKKEPMMYMSGRALHPISINVVRKLQNEFQGELDVSFSAGADCFNIADLIACGVRPITVSSDLLKPGGYGRLFQYITELNSEMDKFNATNLVGLVIAKSNEKGTLKGILKNLNEYADYVIDSEAYKDHMFLKPDIKTRRELKHFDCVAAPCVDTCPTNQDIPEYLYHVATDNIQAAYDTIMRTNPFPSVLGMVCDHMCQSKCTRVNYDSNLLIREVKRYVMDTYAGTEVSAPKTKNNLKVAIIGAGPSGLSSSYFLALNGYSVDVFESKAISGGMVSDAIPAFRLKKEALQKDITRITNLGVNINYNQKIDKPRFEKLKQEYNYIYIAIGAQKAKALDIEGANAKGVLDPLQFLSDVKNCENPLKGKNVAIIGGGNTAMDTARTVYRLLKDNGKVTILYRRTIKEMPADAEEIKAALDEGIEIIELVSPEKIVSENGQVVGIVCSKMELGEADEKGRRKPVKIKDSEHTLKFDTIIPALGQDVVLDFADISIEKDFETGLSNVLIGGDAYRGAATIIKAVADGKNAAFKIMKSADKSFGIKPLIKAKEISFKDLIVKRATRKYGEHPEETSLNARKNFDIVVSGLNKKQAIAEASRCLYCDEVCNVCVSVCPNRANYSYTTEAFEVKLPKAIFLNGKTQLLDDITFKVEQKYQVLNIADFCNECGNCTTFCPTSGAPYKDKPKFYLTLQSFRDADKGYTISKLSDKTTIIYKENKDNIHTLTLKGNEYIYETNDINVVFDFASFEVKSVEFISDKKEAGLKMAAELKILLESVQNLYIENSNY
;
A
#
# COMPACT_ATOMS: atom_id res chain seq x y z
N MET A 1 -20.59 13.76 -11.98
CA MET A 1 -19.21 13.73 -11.42
C MET A 1 -18.33 14.50 -12.39
N SER A 2 -17.44 15.38 -11.91
CA SER A 2 -16.43 16.01 -12.80
C SER A 2 -15.22 15.08 -12.82
N ASP A 3 -15.16 14.17 -13.78
CA ASP A 3 -13.95 13.43 -14.13
C ASP A 3 -12.94 14.29 -14.92
N LYS A 4 -13.29 15.55 -15.16
CA LYS A 4 -12.48 16.58 -15.82
C LYS A 4 -11.87 17.56 -14.81
N PHE A 5 -10.73 18.13 -15.17
CA PHE A 5 -10.10 19.21 -14.42
C PHE A 5 -10.84 20.54 -14.58
N SER A 6 -10.82 21.36 -13.53
CA SER A 6 -11.23 22.76 -13.55
C SER A 6 -10.06 23.64 -13.10
N ARG A 7 -9.72 24.65 -13.91
CA ARG A 7 -8.64 25.57 -13.60
C ARG A 7 -9.03 26.57 -12.52
N VAL A 8 -8.02 27.08 -11.81
CA VAL A 8 -8.16 28.20 -10.88
C VAL A 8 -7.36 29.40 -11.39
N SER A 9 -7.76 30.61 -11.00
CA SER A 9 -6.98 31.81 -11.35
C SER A 9 -5.60 31.80 -10.69
N ILE A 10 -4.65 32.57 -11.23
CA ILE A 10 -3.30 32.67 -10.65
C ILE A 10 -3.33 33.29 -9.23
N GLN A 11 -4.25 34.21 -8.97
CA GLN A 11 -4.46 34.78 -7.63
C GLN A 11 -4.91 33.69 -6.66
N ARG A 12 -5.83 32.83 -7.10
CA ARG A 12 -6.31 31.71 -6.32
C ARG A 12 -5.19 30.71 -6.05
N LEU A 13 -4.40 30.37 -7.08
CA LEU A 13 -3.22 29.53 -6.95
C LEU A 13 -2.20 30.12 -5.96
N PHE A 14 -1.94 31.43 -6.02
CA PHE A 14 -1.07 32.13 -5.09
C PHE A 14 -1.55 31.95 -3.64
N HIS A 15 -2.83 32.17 -3.37
CA HIS A 15 -3.37 31.94 -2.04
C HIS A 15 -3.28 30.48 -1.59
N LEU A 16 -3.62 29.52 -2.47
CA LEU A 16 -3.50 28.09 -2.19
C LEU A 16 -2.05 27.68 -1.86
N THR A 17 -1.08 28.33 -2.50
CA THR A 17 0.35 28.10 -2.28
C THR A 17 0.78 28.55 -0.87
N PHE A 18 0.21 29.63 -0.34
CA PHE A 18 0.59 30.23 0.94
C PHE A 18 -0.51 30.12 2.02
N LEU A 19 -1.33 29.06 1.97
CA LEU A 19 -2.39 28.83 2.97
C LEU A 19 -1.85 28.66 4.40
N LYS A 20 -0.63 28.13 4.53
CA LYS A 20 0.04 27.88 5.81
C LYS A 20 1.49 28.35 5.69
N GLU A 21 2.05 28.85 6.79
CA GLU A 21 3.43 29.33 6.82
C GLU A 21 4.47 28.20 6.85
N THR A 22 4.09 27.03 7.36
CA THR A 22 5.00 25.90 7.64
C THR A 22 5.07 24.87 6.52
N GLU A 23 4.14 24.90 5.56
CA GLU A 23 4.06 23.97 4.43
C GLU A 23 3.51 24.66 3.18
N ILE A 24 3.91 24.18 2.00
CA ILE A 24 3.42 24.67 0.70
C ILE A 24 2.74 23.55 -0.05
N PHE A 25 1.43 23.71 -0.27
CA PHE A 25 0.52 22.57 -0.40
C PHE A 25 0.83 21.59 0.78
N GLY A 26 0.52 20.31 0.86
CA GLY A 26 0.90 19.50 2.04
C GLY A 26 2.41 19.20 2.22
N ILE A 27 3.35 20.00 1.69
CA ILE A 27 4.80 19.72 1.70
C ILE A 27 5.49 20.54 2.81
N PRO A 28 5.99 19.89 3.88
CA PRO A 28 6.71 20.57 4.94
C PRO A 28 8.07 21.09 4.44
N LYS A 29 8.55 22.16 5.08
CA LYS A 29 9.81 22.84 4.73
C LYS A 29 11.03 21.91 4.62
N GLU A 30 11.07 20.82 5.37
CA GLU A 30 12.18 19.85 5.42
C GLU A 30 12.27 18.98 4.17
N LEU A 31 11.19 18.89 3.40
CA LEU A 31 11.17 18.22 2.10
C LEU A 31 11.32 19.22 0.94
N ILE A 32 11.45 20.51 1.23
CA ILE A 32 11.73 21.54 0.21
C ILE A 32 13.23 21.54 -0.07
N TYR A 33 13.59 21.27 -1.32
CA TYR A 33 14.98 21.33 -1.76
C TYR A 33 15.48 22.76 -1.77
N ASN A 34 16.59 23.01 -1.07
CA ASN A 34 17.26 24.31 -1.01
C ASN A 34 18.54 24.28 -1.86
N PRO A 35 18.59 24.96 -3.02
CA PRO A 35 19.79 24.98 -3.86
C PRO A 35 20.92 25.75 -3.16
N THR A 36 22.14 25.20 -3.19
CA THR A 36 23.34 25.86 -2.65
C THR A 36 24.33 26.24 -3.76
N LYS A 37 25.15 27.27 -3.52
CA LYS A 37 26.21 27.66 -4.47
C LYS A 37 27.31 26.59 -4.63
N LYS A 38 27.33 25.56 -3.77
CA LYS A 38 28.29 24.45 -3.79
C LYS A 38 27.69 23.15 -4.32
N ASP A 39 26.52 23.18 -4.97
CA ASP A 39 25.83 21.98 -5.45
C ASP A 39 26.64 21.27 -6.55
N ARG A 40 27.33 20.20 -6.14
CA ARG A 40 28.15 19.31 -6.98
C ARG A 40 27.32 18.48 -7.98
N ILE A 41 26.00 18.45 -7.80
CA ILE A 41 25.05 17.69 -8.64
C ILE A 41 24.45 18.50 -9.80
N SER A 42 24.77 19.79 -9.91
CA SER A 42 24.25 20.62 -10.99
C SER A 42 24.79 20.20 -12.37
N LEU A 43 24.01 20.46 -13.43
CA LEU A 43 24.45 20.24 -14.82
C LEU A 43 23.97 21.35 -15.74
N THR A 44 24.58 21.43 -16.93
CA THR A 44 24.17 22.38 -17.98
C THR A 44 23.50 21.63 -19.11
N ARG A 45 22.32 22.08 -19.53
CA ARG A 45 21.57 21.54 -20.67
C ARG A 45 20.96 22.68 -21.47
N PHE A 46 21.03 22.64 -22.81
CA PHE A 46 20.54 23.73 -23.67
C PHE A 46 21.15 25.10 -23.34
N SER A 47 22.42 25.12 -22.90
CA SER A 47 23.10 26.30 -22.36
C SER A 47 22.44 26.93 -21.12
N GLN A 48 21.54 26.19 -20.46
CA GLN A 48 20.86 26.57 -19.23
C GLN A 48 21.33 25.70 -18.07
N LYS A 49 21.41 26.28 -16.87
CA LYS A 49 21.76 25.56 -15.65
C LYS A 49 20.54 24.78 -15.14
N LEU A 50 20.75 23.53 -14.76
CA LEU A 50 19.86 22.75 -13.91
C LEU A 50 20.51 22.60 -12.54
N GLU A 51 19.82 22.99 -11.47
CA GLU A 51 20.34 22.87 -10.09
C GLU A 51 20.46 21.40 -9.65
N THR A 52 19.64 20.51 -10.20
CA THR A 52 19.67 19.06 -9.96
C THR A 52 19.58 18.30 -11.30
N PRO A 53 20.08 17.06 -11.39
CA PRO A 53 19.93 16.23 -12.59
C PRO A 53 18.55 15.57 -12.69
N LEU A 54 17.63 15.98 -11.82
CA LEU A 54 16.37 15.34 -11.53
C LEU A 54 15.20 16.11 -12.14
N GLY A 55 14.17 15.37 -12.48
CA GLY A 55 13.00 15.91 -13.13
C GLY A 55 11.75 15.06 -12.93
N VAL A 56 10.66 15.57 -13.46
CA VAL A 56 9.39 14.82 -13.58
C VAL A 56 9.12 14.57 -15.05
N ALA A 57 8.69 13.35 -15.35
CA ALA A 57 8.43 12.95 -16.72
C ALA A 57 7.09 13.52 -17.19
N ALA A 58 6.80 13.44 -18.50
CA ALA A 58 5.52 13.85 -19.09
C ALA A 58 4.34 12.98 -18.57
N GLY A 59 3.93 13.24 -17.33
CA GLY A 59 2.98 12.48 -16.54
C GLY A 59 1.99 13.40 -15.80
N PRO A 60 1.17 12.87 -14.89
CA PRO A 60 0.25 13.67 -14.08
C PRO A 60 0.94 14.81 -13.32
N GLN A 61 2.20 14.61 -12.93
CA GLN A 61 2.99 15.59 -12.18
C GLN A 61 3.26 16.88 -12.96
N THR A 62 3.04 16.90 -14.28
CA THR A 62 3.31 18.05 -15.15
C THR A 62 2.07 18.58 -15.88
N GLN A 63 0.88 18.23 -15.40
CA GLN A 63 -0.40 18.59 -16.02
C GLN A 63 -0.96 19.94 -15.53
N MET A 64 -0.98 20.18 -14.22
CA MET A 64 -1.48 21.41 -13.60
C MET A 64 -0.38 22.18 -12.86
N ALA A 65 -0.60 23.48 -12.63
CA ALA A 65 0.40 24.37 -12.07
C ALA A 65 0.86 23.94 -10.67
N GLN A 66 -0.05 23.55 -9.79
CA GLN A 66 0.28 23.05 -8.44
C GLN A 66 1.08 21.75 -8.46
N ASN A 67 0.91 20.92 -9.50
CA ASN A 67 1.67 19.67 -9.65
C ASN A 67 3.13 20.00 -10.01
N ILE A 68 3.31 20.93 -10.96
CA ILE A 68 4.63 21.41 -11.39
C ILE A 68 5.34 22.11 -10.23
N ILE A 69 4.64 23.00 -9.51
CA ILE A 69 5.19 23.70 -8.33
C ILE A 69 5.60 22.69 -7.24
N ALA A 70 4.76 21.70 -6.93
CA ALA A 70 5.10 20.67 -5.95
C ALA A 70 6.33 19.84 -6.35
N SER A 71 6.45 19.49 -7.63
CA SER A 71 7.64 18.82 -8.19
C SER A 71 8.88 19.68 -8.03
N TRP A 72 8.78 20.97 -8.35
CA TRP A 72 9.89 21.91 -8.24
C TRP A 72 10.32 22.13 -6.79
N LEU A 73 9.37 22.30 -5.86
CA LEU A 73 9.66 22.46 -4.43
C LEU A 73 10.48 21.29 -3.87
N THR A 74 10.23 20.06 -4.34
CA THR A 74 10.87 18.84 -3.84
C THR A 74 12.15 18.46 -4.59
N GLY A 75 12.62 19.32 -5.50
CA GLY A 75 13.95 19.19 -6.12
C GLY A 75 13.96 18.83 -7.62
N ALA A 76 12.81 18.68 -8.27
CA ALA A 76 12.77 18.55 -9.72
C ALA A 76 13.20 19.86 -10.40
N ARG A 77 14.06 19.78 -11.41
CA ARG A 77 14.53 20.93 -12.21
C ARG A 77 14.36 20.74 -13.71
N TYR A 78 14.29 19.49 -14.18
CA TYR A 78 13.90 19.19 -15.56
C TYR A 78 12.42 18.79 -15.62
N ILE A 79 11.54 19.70 -16.00
CA ILE A 79 10.10 19.49 -16.02
C ILE A 79 9.67 19.12 -17.44
N GLU A 80 9.45 17.84 -17.71
CA GLU A 80 8.88 17.40 -18.98
C GLU A 80 7.37 17.67 -18.97
N LEU A 81 6.94 18.74 -19.63
CA LEU A 81 5.55 19.14 -19.71
C LEU A 81 4.72 18.05 -20.41
N LYS A 82 3.46 17.92 -19.99
CA LYS A 82 2.57 16.93 -20.56
C LYS A 82 2.39 17.16 -22.05
N THR A 83 2.38 16.08 -22.83
CA THR A 83 2.26 16.12 -24.29
C THR A 83 0.97 16.84 -24.67
N ILE A 84 1.10 18.01 -25.31
CA ILE A 84 -0.05 18.83 -25.71
C ILE A 84 -0.94 18.09 -26.71
N GLN A 85 -2.22 18.47 -26.77
CA GLN A 85 -3.17 17.86 -27.69
C GLN A 85 -3.78 18.76 -28.77
N THR A 86 -4.01 18.19 -29.96
CA THR A 86 -4.73 18.85 -31.06
C THR A 86 -6.24 18.67 -30.98
N LEU A 87 -6.71 17.59 -30.33
CA LEU A 87 -8.14 17.32 -30.12
C LEU A 87 -8.61 18.09 -28.89
N ASP A 88 -9.82 18.66 -28.95
CA ASP A 88 -10.33 19.50 -27.87
C ASP A 88 -10.88 18.70 -26.68
N GLU A 89 -11.36 17.47 -26.89
CA GLU A 89 -11.83 16.59 -25.82
C GLU A 89 -11.42 15.13 -26.08
N LEU A 90 -10.98 14.47 -25.01
CA LEU A 90 -10.74 13.03 -24.96
C LEU A 90 -11.71 12.36 -24.00
N GLU A 91 -12.21 11.19 -24.39
CA GLU A 91 -12.87 10.28 -23.48
C GLU A 91 -11.83 9.29 -22.93
N VAL A 92 -11.56 9.33 -21.63
CA VAL A 92 -10.56 8.47 -20.97
C VAL A 92 -11.27 7.55 -20.01
N SER A 93 -11.08 6.23 -20.16
CA SER A 93 -11.59 5.23 -19.22
C SER A 93 -11.08 5.50 -17.80
N LYS A 94 -11.99 5.63 -16.83
CA LYS A 94 -11.69 5.82 -15.40
C LYS A 94 -12.14 4.60 -14.58
N PRO A 95 -11.38 4.14 -13.57
CA PRO A 95 -10.00 4.54 -13.24
C PRO A 95 -9.02 4.33 -14.38
N CYS A 96 -8.03 5.21 -14.51
CA CYS A 96 -7.02 5.13 -15.58
C CYS A 96 -5.62 4.74 -15.08
N ILE A 97 -5.39 4.62 -13.76
CA ILE A 97 -4.10 4.28 -13.15
C ILE A 97 -4.26 3.14 -12.14
N ASP A 98 -3.39 2.13 -12.21
CA ASP A 98 -3.17 1.10 -11.19
C ASP A 98 -1.67 1.05 -10.84
N MET A 99 -1.30 1.37 -9.60
CA MET A 99 0.11 1.51 -9.17
C MET A 99 0.49 0.53 -8.05
N GLN A 100 -0.21 -0.62 -7.92
CA GLN A 100 -0.05 -1.56 -6.80
C GLN A 100 1.39 -2.09 -6.63
N ASP A 101 2.05 -2.47 -7.72
CA ASP A 101 3.49 -2.81 -7.75
C ASP A 101 4.13 -2.16 -8.98
N GLU A 102 4.04 -2.81 -10.14
CA GLU A 102 4.23 -2.12 -11.42
C GLU A 102 3.07 -1.17 -11.68
N GLY A 103 3.37 -0.05 -12.33
CA GLY A 103 2.39 0.94 -12.74
C GLY A 103 1.77 0.55 -14.07
N TYR A 104 0.45 0.46 -14.13
CA TYR A 104 -0.31 0.28 -15.35
C TYR A 104 -1.26 1.45 -15.55
N ASN A 105 -1.53 1.79 -16.79
CA ASN A 105 -2.51 2.80 -17.15
C ASN A 105 -3.10 2.53 -18.53
N CYS A 106 -4.29 3.08 -18.80
CA CYS A 106 -4.93 2.99 -20.12
C CYS A 106 -4.57 4.16 -21.04
N GLU A 107 -4.43 5.38 -20.49
CA GLU A 107 -4.11 6.58 -21.27
C GLU A 107 -3.30 7.58 -20.43
N TRP A 108 -2.29 8.20 -21.03
CA TRP A 108 -1.44 9.23 -20.43
C TRP A 108 -1.55 10.54 -21.20
N SER A 109 -2.66 10.81 -21.87
CA SER A 109 -2.82 12.04 -22.64
C SER A 109 -3.07 13.26 -21.75
N GLN A 110 -2.80 14.45 -22.27
CA GLN A 110 -3.17 15.70 -21.62
C GLN A 110 -4.69 15.86 -21.68
N GLU A 111 -5.36 15.88 -20.53
CA GLU A 111 -6.83 16.03 -20.43
C GLU A 111 -7.27 17.50 -20.48
N LEU A 112 -6.31 18.43 -20.38
CA LEU A 112 -6.54 19.87 -20.55
C LEU A 112 -6.45 20.25 -22.03
N LYS A 113 -7.27 21.20 -22.46
CA LYS A 113 -7.14 21.82 -23.79
C LYS A 113 -5.78 22.49 -23.92
N ILE A 114 -5.32 22.70 -25.15
CA ILE A 114 -3.98 23.27 -25.39
C ILE A 114 -3.81 24.68 -24.79
N HIS A 115 -4.85 25.51 -24.85
CA HIS A 115 -4.85 26.84 -24.23
C HIS A 115 -4.85 26.76 -22.70
N ASP A 116 -5.62 25.82 -22.13
CA ASP A 116 -5.66 25.57 -20.68
C ASP A 116 -4.30 25.06 -20.18
N SER A 117 -3.66 24.18 -20.95
CA SER A 117 -2.32 23.65 -20.66
C SER A 117 -1.28 24.77 -20.64
N PHE A 118 -1.28 25.64 -21.65
CA PHE A 118 -0.41 26.81 -21.67
C PHE A 118 -0.62 27.72 -20.45
N ASP A 119 -1.88 27.97 -20.08
CA ASP A 119 -2.22 28.81 -18.93
C ASP A 119 -1.65 28.24 -17.62
N GLU A 120 -1.79 26.92 -17.40
CA GLU A 120 -1.23 26.23 -16.23
C GLU A 120 0.32 26.27 -16.23
N TYR A 121 0.96 26.11 -17.39
CA TYR A 121 2.42 26.20 -17.51
C TYR A 121 2.93 27.61 -17.20
N LEU A 122 2.25 28.64 -17.70
CA LEU A 122 2.57 30.03 -17.39
C LEU A 122 2.33 30.38 -15.91
N ASN A 123 1.24 29.87 -15.31
CA ASN A 123 0.97 30.01 -13.88
C ASN A 123 2.11 29.41 -13.05
N ALA A 124 2.55 28.18 -13.35
CA ALA A 124 3.67 27.54 -12.67
C ALA A 124 4.98 28.33 -12.86
N TRP A 125 5.26 28.80 -14.07
CA TRP A 125 6.46 29.58 -14.39
C TRP A 125 6.56 30.85 -13.53
N ILE A 126 5.49 31.63 -13.45
CA ILE A 126 5.43 32.85 -12.63
C ILE A 126 5.54 32.51 -11.15
N MET A 127 4.79 31.52 -10.66
CA MET A 127 4.78 31.14 -9.25
C MET A 127 6.13 30.62 -8.76
N ILE A 128 6.88 29.87 -9.59
CA ILE A 128 8.24 29.43 -9.27
C ILE A 128 9.17 30.63 -9.05
N HIS A 129 9.08 31.68 -9.89
CA HIS A 129 9.90 32.88 -9.72
C HIS A 129 9.53 33.65 -8.45
N ILE A 130 8.24 33.74 -8.12
CA ILE A 130 7.77 34.31 -6.85
C ILE A 130 8.29 33.50 -5.66
N LEU A 131 8.26 32.17 -5.73
CA LEU A 131 8.75 31.30 -4.66
C LEU A 131 10.25 31.45 -4.46
N ARG A 132 11.05 31.53 -5.54
CA ARG A 132 12.49 31.82 -5.44
C ARG A 132 12.78 33.13 -4.73
N ASP A 133 12.04 34.19 -5.09
CA ASP A 133 12.17 35.49 -4.44
C ASP A 133 11.81 35.42 -2.95
N LYS A 134 10.68 34.78 -2.61
CA LYS A 134 10.28 34.56 -1.21
C LYS A 134 11.27 33.73 -0.40
N PHE A 135 11.97 32.79 -1.01
CA PHE A 135 13.04 32.03 -0.36
C PHE A 135 14.38 32.75 -0.32
N GLY A 136 14.50 33.92 -0.97
CA GLY A 136 15.75 34.68 -1.04
C GLY A 136 16.83 33.98 -1.87
N TRP A 137 16.44 33.19 -2.87
CA TRP A 137 17.37 32.44 -3.73
C TRP A 137 17.92 33.30 -4.87
N ASP A 138 18.96 32.80 -5.54
CA ASP A 138 19.54 33.46 -6.72
C ASP A 138 18.50 33.64 -7.84
N LYS A 139 18.64 34.74 -8.60
CA LYS A 139 17.72 35.12 -9.67
C LYS A 139 17.68 34.11 -10.82
N ASN A 140 18.73 33.31 -11.02
CA ASN A 140 18.71 32.23 -12.01
C ASN A 140 17.80 31.10 -11.51
N VAL A 141 16.73 30.80 -12.27
CA VAL A 141 15.71 29.80 -11.86
C VAL A 141 16.27 28.38 -11.79
N GLY A 142 17.35 28.09 -12.52
CA GLY A 142 18.03 26.79 -12.50
C GLY A 142 17.13 25.61 -12.91
N THR A 143 16.09 25.88 -13.68
CA THR A 143 14.97 24.98 -14.01
C THR A 143 14.65 25.10 -15.50
N ILE A 144 14.37 23.96 -16.15
CA ILE A 144 14.00 23.90 -17.57
C ILE A 144 12.62 23.29 -17.69
N PHE A 145 11.72 23.98 -18.41
CA PHE A 145 10.48 23.40 -18.89
C PHE A 145 10.72 22.86 -20.30
N ASN A 146 10.47 21.57 -20.48
CA ASN A 146 10.66 20.88 -21.75
C ASN A 146 9.30 20.53 -22.36
N MET A 147 9.00 21.12 -23.52
CA MET A 147 7.75 20.86 -24.23
C MET A 147 7.68 19.40 -24.66
N SER A 148 6.47 18.88 -24.87
CA SER A 148 6.28 17.56 -25.46
C SER A 148 5.19 17.60 -26.52
N VAL A 149 5.45 16.98 -27.67
CA VAL A 149 4.51 16.83 -28.79
C VAL A 149 4.52 15.38 -29.28
N GLY A 150 3.38 14.87 -29.72
CA GLY A 150 3.26 13.48 -30.17
C GLY A 150 2.23 13.30 -31.28
N TYR A 151 2.35 14.09 -32.34
CA TYR A 151 1.48 14.04 -33.52
C TYR A 151 2.28 13.70 -34.77
N ASN A 152 1.58 13.30 -35.83
CA ASN A 152 2.14 13.39 -37.18
C ASN A 152 2.43 14.86 -37.53
N LEU A 153 3.24 15.10 -38.56
CA LEU A 153 3.64 16.44 -38.98
C LEU A 153 2.43 17.32 -39.29
N GLU A 154 1.40 16.77 -39.93
CA GLU A 154 0.14 17.47 -40.20
C GLU A 154 -0.50 18.01 -38.92
N GLY A 155 -0.60 17.19 -37.86
CA GLY A 155 -1.13 17.60 -36.56
C GLY A 155 -0.27 18.68 -35.90
N ILE A 156 1.06 18.59 -36.03
CA ILE A 156 1.99 19.61 -35.51
C ILE A 156 1.82 20.94 -36.24
N LEU A 157 1.51 20.93 -37.54
CA LEU A 157 1.31 22.12 -38.35
C LEU A 157 -0.04 22.80 -38.12
N LYS A 158 -0.95 22.21 -37.32
CA LYS A 158 -2.25 22.83 -37.01
C LYS A 158 -2.11 24.18 -36.30
N PRO A 159 -3.01 25.15 -36.57
CA PRO A 159 -2.90 26.50 -36.02
C PRO A 159 -2.79 26.59 -34.49
N ASN A 160 -3.50 25.73 -33.76
CA ASN A 160 -3.48 25.70 -32.30
C ASN A 160 -2.13 25.23 -31.73
N VAL A 161 -1.47 24.26 -32.37
CA VAL A 161 -0.12 23.81 -31.99
C VAL A 161 0.93 24.85 -32.34
N GLN A 162 0.79 25.49 -33.50
CA GLN A 162 1.67 26.60 -33.89
C GLN A 162 1.55 27.79 -32.91
N TRP A 163 0.32 28.16 -32.55
CA TRP A 163 0.05 29.13 -31.49
C TRP A 163 0.74 28.75 -30.18
N PHE A 164 0.68 27.48 -29.78
CA PHE A 164 1.34 27.03 -28.55
C PHE A 164 2.86 27.22 -28.62
N PHE A 165 3.52 26.87 -29.73
CA PHE A 165 4.95 27.11 -29.90
C PHE A 165 5.31 28.61 -29.85
N GLU A 166 4.51 29.47 -30.46
CA GLU A 166 4.69 30.91 -30.41
C GLU A 166 4.61 31.44 -28.98
N LYS A 167 3.60 30.99 -28.22
CA LYS A 167 3.41 31.41 -26.83
C LYS A 167 4.45 30.85 -25.87
N MET A 168 4.93 29.62 -26.07
CA MET A 168 6.02 29.07 -25.27
C MET A 168 7.35 29.80 -25.52
N LYS A 169 7.56 30.31 -26.75
CA LYS A 169 8.73 31.12 -27.12
C LYS A 169 8.62 32.56 -26.61
N ASN A 170 7.43 33.15 -26.63
CA ASN A 170 7.17 34.50 -26.15
C ASN A 170 5.74 34.64 -25.59
N CYS A 171 5.65 34.69 -24.27
CA CYS A 171 4.40 34.88 -23.52
C CYS A 171 4.27 36.28 -22.90
N LYS A 172 4.98 37.30 -23.40
CA LYS A 172 5.08 38.61 -22.74
C LYS A 172 3.71 39.20 -22.38
N VAL A 173 2.76 39.18 -23.31
CA VAL A 173 1.42 39.75 -23.12
C VAL A 173 0.66 39.03 -22.01
N GLU A 174 0.60 37.70 -22.07
CA GLU A 174 -0.10 36.87 -21.10
C GLU A 174 0.56 36.93 -19.71
N LYS A 175 1.90 36.95 -19.68
CA LYS A 175 2.70 37.08 -18.47
C LYS A 175 2.46 38.42 -17.79
N ASP A 176 2.54 39.52 -18.54
CA ASP A 176 2.35 40.88 -18.00
C ASP A 176 0.93 41.05 -17.44
N ALA A 177 -0.09 40.48 -18.10
CA ALA A 177 -1.46 40.46 -17.58
C ALA A 177 -1.57 39.73 -16.23
N LYS A 178 -0.94 38.56 -16.10
CA LYS A 178 -0.90 37.79 -14.85
C LYS A 178 -0.10 38.48 -13.74
N ILE A 179 1.06 39.06 -14.07
CA ILE A 179 1.87 39.88 -13.14
C ILE A 179 1.03 41.05 -12.60
N ASN A 180 0.34 41.79 -13.47
CA ASN A 180 -0.53 42.89 -13.07
C ASN A 180 -1.65 42.41 -12.13
N SER A 181 -2.23 41.25 -12.41
CA SER A 181 -3.28 40.64 -11.60
C SER A 181 -2.82 40.21 -10.19
N LEU A 182 -1.51 39.94 -10.04
CA LEU A 182 -0.88 39.55 -8.78
C LEU A 182 -0.33 40.74 -7.99
N LYS A 183 -0.27 41.95 -8.58
CA LYS A 183 0.34 43.13 -7.96
C LYS A 183 -0.26 43.49 -6.60
N SER A 184 -1.56 43.28 -6.42
CA SER A 184 -2.24 43.51 -5.13
C SER A 184 -1.87 42.49 -4.05
N LEU A 185 -1.54 41.25 -4.45
CA LEU A 185 -1.20 40.15 -3.54
C LEU A 185 0.30 40.08 -3.25
N TYR A 186 1.13 40.40 -4.24
CA TYR A 186 2.59 40.40 -4.14
C TYR A 186 3.20 41.57 -4.91
N PRO A 187 3.27 42.78 -4.32
CA PRO A 187 3.72 43.98 -5.02
C PRO A 187 5.10 43.86 -5.68
N ASN A 188 6.02 43.08 -5.09
CA ASN A 188 7.36 42.88 -5.64
C ASN A 188 7.39 42.07 -6.95
N VAL A 189 6.28 41.44 -7.35
CA VAL A 189 6.18 40.64 -8.60
C VAL A 189 6.64 41.42 -9.83
N VAL A 190 6.40 42.74 -9.85
CA VAL A 190 6.75 43.63 -10.98
C VAL A 190 8.26 43.86 -11.12
N ASN A 191 9.02 43.62 -10.05
CA ASN A 191 10.49 43.78 -10.04
C ASN A 191 11.22 42.46 -10.33
N LEU A 192 10.48 41.34 -10.44
CA LEU A 192 11.05 40.04 -10.73
C LEU A 192 11.45 39.95 -12.21
N SER A 193 12.66 39.46 -12.46
CA SER A 193 13.12 39.16 -13.81
C SER A 193 12.57 37.80 -14.25
N ILE A 194 11.30 37.79 -14.67
CA ILE A 194 10.64 36.59 -15.20
C ILE A 194 10.80 36.59 -16.73
N PRO A 195 11.48 35.59 -17.33
CA PRO A 195 11.68 35.53 -18.78
C PRO A 195 10.37 35.42 -19.56
N ASP A 196 10.33 36.06 -20.73
CA ASP A 196 9.21 35.95 -21.70
C ASP A 196 9.20 34.62 -22.45
N THR A 197 10.33 33.91 -22.47
CA THR A 197 10.46 32.57 -23.04
C THR A 197 10.31 31.53 -21.94
N ILE A 198 9.26 30.71 -22.01
CA ILE A 198 9.06 29.58 -21.08
C ILE A 198 9.93 28.40 -21.52
N SER A 199 9.99 28.12 -22.82
CA SER A 199 10.77 27.00 -23.35
C SER A 199 11.28 27.24 -24.77
N ASN A 200 12.48 26.74 -25.03
CA ASN A 200 13.13 26.69 -26.33
C ASN A 200 13.54 25.25 -26.71
N ASN A 201 12.96 24.26 -26.04
CA ASN A 201 13.33 22.86 -26.15
C ASN A 201 12.08 21.97 -26.13
N ILE A 202 12.18 20.81 -26.78
CA ILE A 202 11.05 19.93 -27.01
C ILE A 202 11.47 18.46 -27.04
N THR A 203 10.60 17.60 -26.54
CA THR A 203 10.65 16.16 -26.73
C THR A 203 9.57 15.72 -27.71
N LEU A 204 10.00 15.13 -28.82
CA LEU A 204 9.12 14.41 -29.74
C LEU A 204 8.78 13.04 -29.13
N SER A 205 7.56 12.94 -28.61
CA SER A 205 6.97 11.67 -28.19
C SER A 205 6.50 10.92 -29.43
N THR A 206 7.26 9.90 -29.83
CA THR A 206 6.86 9.01 -30.92
C THR A 206 5.60 8.24 -30.50
N MET A 207 4.54 8.33 -31.30
CA MET A 207 3.35 7.50 -31.10
C MET A 207 3.71 6.04 -31.42
N HIS A 208 3.11 5.10 -30.71
CA HIS A 208 3.15 3.69 -31.12
C HIS A 208 2.62 3.59 -32.55
N GLY A 209 3.38 2.96 -33.45
CA GLY A 209 3.01 2.91 -34.87
C GLY A 209 3.44 4.09 -35.74
N CYS A 210 4.16 5.08 -35.21
CA CYS A 210 4.64 6.20 -36.03
C CYS A 210 5.73 5.74 -37.02
N PRO A 211 5.54 5.92 -38.35
CA PRO A 211 6.54 5.51 -39.34
C PRO A 211 7.90 6.20 -39.12
N PRO A 212 9.03 5.50 -39.38
CA PRO A 212 10.37 6.08 -39.19
C PRO A 212 10.61 7.39 -39.96
N ASP A 213 10.12 7.49 -41.19
CA ASP A 213 10.27 8.68 -42.04
C ASP A 213 9.47 9.86 -41.48
N GLU A 214 8.32 9.60 -40.84
CA GLU A 214 7.51 10.62 -40.18
C GLU A 214 8.22 11.18 -38.94
N ILE A 215 8.84 10.31 -38.13
CA ILE A 215 9.65 10.72 -36.97
C ILE A 215 10.81 11.63 -37.41
N GLU A 216 11.51 11.25 -38.49
CA GLU A 216 12.62 12.04 -39.03
C GLU A 216 12.14 13.41 -39.54
N LYS A 217 11.06 13.45 -40.34
CA LYS A 217 10.48 14.69 -40.87
C LYS A 217 10.12 15.66 -39.76
N ILE A 218 9.46 15.18 -38.70
CA ILE A 218 9.09 16.01 -37.55
C ILE A 218 10.35 16.50 -36.82
N GLY A 219 11.31 15.62 -36.57
CA GLY A 219 12.57 15.99 -35.93
C GLY A 219 13.32 17.08 -36.71
N LEU A 220 13.41 16.95 -38.04
CA LEU A 220 14.00 17.95 -38.92
C LEU A 220 13.22 19.26 -38.87
N TYR A 221 11.89 19.23 -38.93
CA TYR A 221 11.07 20.44 -38.80
C TYR A 221 11.32 21.19 -37.47
N LEU A 222 11.35 20.48 -36.35
CA LEU A 222 11.57 21.08 -35.03
C LEU A 222 12.97 21.72 -34.92
N ILE A 223 13.98 21.08 -35.52
CA ILE A 223 15.38 21.54 -35.51
C ILE A 223 15.62 22.68 -36.52
N GLU A 224 15.22 22.48 -37.77
CA GLU A 224 15.58 23.35 -38.89
C GLU A 224 14.64 24.55 -39.01
N GLU A 225 13.32 24.34 -38.87
CA GLU A 225 12.33 25.41 -39.03
C GLU A 225 12.05 26.12 -37.69
N LYS A 226 11.82 25.37 -36.61
CA LYS A 226 11.53 25.95 -35.29
C LYS A 226 12.76 26.33 -34.48
N LYS A 227 13.95 25.85 -34.85
CA LYS A 227 15.21 26.08 -34.14
C LYS A 227 15.15 25.68 -32.66
N LEU A 228 14.45 24.58 -32.36
CA LEU A 228 14.32 24.06 -31.00
C LEU A 228 15.40 23.03 -30.68
N HIS A 229 15.89 23.05 -29.44
CA HIS A 229 16.64 21.90 -28.92
C HIS A 229 15.70 20.70 -28.84
N THR A 230 16.03 19.61 -29.52
CA THR A 230 15.07 18.53 -29.78
C THR A 230 15.56 17.21 -29.19
N THR A 231 14.71 16.55 -28.44
CA THR A 231 14.94 15.19 -27.92
C THR A 231 13.94 14.24 -28.57
N VAL A 232 14.37 13.07 -29.03
CA VAL A 232 13.47 12.06 -29.60
C VAL A 232 13.25 10.94 -28.58
N LYS A 233 11.98 10.64 -28.30
CA LYS A 233 11.59 9.54 -27.44
C LYS A 233 11.70 8.21 -28.18
N LEU A 234 12.32 7.22 -27.54
CA LEU A 234 12.47 5.86 -28.05
C LEU A 234 11.79 4.87 -27.08
N ASN A 235 11.11 3.88 -27.66
CA ASN A 235 10.37 2.85 -26.94
C ASN A 235 11.26 1.65 -26.57
N PRO A 236 10.89 0.84 -25.55
CA PRO A 236 11.70 -0.25 -25.04
C PRO A 236 11.68 -1.44 -26.00
N THR A 237 10.68 -1.51 -26.86
CA THR A 237 10.51 -2.45 -27.98
C THR A 237 11.72 -2.45 -28.93
N LEU A 238 12.50 -1.37 -28.94
CA LEU A 238 13.76 -1.24 -29.68
C LEU A 238 14.81 -2.30 -29.29
N LEU A 239 14.67 -2.91 -28.10
CA LEU A 239 15.49 -4.05 -27.69
C LEU A 239 15.27 -5.26 -28.61
N GLY A 240 14.02 -5.49 -29.04
CA GLY A 240 13.56 -6.64 -29.82
C GLY A 240 12.75 -7.64 -28.97
N ALA A 241 11.81 -8.34 -29.61
CA ALA A 241 10.83 -9.20 -28.92
C ALA A 241 11.46 -10.33 -28.11
N LYS A 242 12.47 -11.00 -28.68
CA LYS A 242 13.17 -12.11 -28.03
C LYS A 242 13.83 -11.67 -26.72
N ASP A 243 14.68 -10.65 -26.79
CA ASP A 243 15.48 -10.21 -25.64
C ASP A 243 14.59 -9.53 -24.57
N LEU A 244 13.56 -8.79 -25.01
CA LEU A 244 12.59 -8.20 -24.08
C LEU A 244 11.86 -9.28 -23.29
N ARG A 245 11.32 -10.31 -23.95
CA ARG A 245 10.57 -11.40 -23.28
C ARG A 245 11.49 -12.27 -22.43
N LEU A 246 12.74 -12.50 -22.86
CA LEU A 246 13.77 -13.15 -22.05
C LEU A 246 13.99 -12.41 -20.73
N ILE A 247 14.16 -11.09 -20.78
CA ILE A 247 14.33 -10.29 -19.57
C ILE A 247 13.03 -10.30 -18.74
N LEU A 248 11.91 -9.88 -19.31
CA LEU A 248 10.67 -9.66 -18.57
C LEU A 248 10.05 -10.94 -18.00
N ASN A 249 9.93 -11.98 -18.82
CA ASN A 249 9.14 -13.17 -18.49
C ASN A 249 10.00 -14.31 -17.94
N GLU A 250 11.20 -14.54 -18.48
CA GLU A 250 12.04 -15.66 -18.04
C GLU A 250 12.95 -15.28 -16.87
N LYS A 251 13.67 -14.15 -16.97
CA LYS A 251 14.61 -13.69 -15.94
C LYS A 251 13.92 -13.01 -14.76
N LEU A 252 13.02 -12.07 -15.06
CA LEU A 252 12.33 -11.28 -14.06
C LEU A 252 11.00 -11.91 -13.59
N GLN A 253 10.50 -12.94 -14.28
CA GLN A 253 9.34 -13.75 -13.89
C GLN A 253 7.99 -13.02 -13.87
N TYR A 254 7.85 -11.88 -14.55
CA TYR A 254 6.57 -11.19 -14.65
C TYR A 254 5.59 -11.94 -15.55
N SER A 255 4.32 -12.00 -15.13
CA SER A 255 3.23 -12.55 -15.93
C SER A 255 2.70 -11.59 -17.01
N THR A 256 3.32 -10.43 -17.19
CA THR A 256 2.89 -9.40 -18.14
C THR A 256 3.11 -9.87 -19.58
N ILE A 257 2.10 -9.69 -20.42
CA ILE A 257 2.13 -10.12 -21.82
C ILE A 257 2.36 -8.91 -22.72
N VAL A 258 3.45 -8.96 -23.49
CA VAL A 258 3.77 -7.96 -24.52
C VAL A 258 3.48 -8.60 -25.88
N PRO A 259 2.43 -8.18 -26.60
CA PRO A 259 2.02 -8.84 -27.84
C PRO A 259 2.98 -8.51 -29.00
N ASP A 260 2.98 -9.33 -30.05
CA ASP A 260 3.84 -9.11 -31.23
C ASP A 260 3.55 -7.78 -31.94
N ILE A 261 2.29 -7.35 -31.93
CA ILE A 261 1.85 -6.10 -32.55
C ILE A 261 2.54 -4.85 -31.95
N ALA A 262 2.92 -4.90 -30.66
CA ALA A 262 3.68 -3.83 -30.01
C ALA A 262 5.07 -3.64 -30.64
N PHE A 263 5.62 -4.70 -31.24
CA PHE A 263 6.89 -4.62 -31.96
C PHE A 263 6.69 -4.25 -33.43
N GLU A 264 5.65 -4.76 -34.09
CA GLU A 264 5.40 -4.57 -35.54
C GLU A 264 5.31 -3.09 -35.91
N HIS A 265 4.56 -2.33 -35.12
CA HIS A 265 4.27 -0.91 -35.36
C HIS A 265 5.38 0.04 -34.90
N ASP A 266 6.20 -0.37 -33.93
CA ASP A 266 7.24 0.49 -33.37
C ASP A 266 8.50 0.58 -34.24
N LEU A 267 9.25 1.67 -34.05
CA LEU A 267 10.52 1.97 -34.70
C LEU A 267 11.53 0.82 -34.54
N LYS A 268 12.11 0.36 -35.64
CA LYS A 268 13.11 -0.71 -35.65
C LYS A 268 14.51 -0.17 -35.36
N TYR A 269 15.37 -1.06 -34.87
CA TYR A 269 16.73 -0.69 -34.47
C TYR A 269 17.56 -0.08 -35.61
N PRO A 270 17.67 -0.66 -36.82
CA PRO A 270 18.45 -0.05 -37.90
C PRO A 270 17.95 1.34 -38.30
N ASP A 271 16.63 1.52 -38.41
CA ASP A 271 16.02 2.81 -38.75
C ASP A 271 16.30 3.87 -37.68
N SER A 272 16.25 3.48 -36.40
CA SER A 272 16.58 4.38 -35.30
C SER A 272 18.01 4.94 -35.42
N LEU A 273 18.98 4.14 -35.84
CA LEU A 273 20.38 4.59 -36.02
C LEU A 273 20.49 5.66 -37.11
N ASN A 274 19.76 5.48 -38.21
CA ASN A 274 19.74 6.42 -39.33
C ASN A 274 19.12 7.77 -38.91
N ILE A 275 17.97 7.73 -38.23
CA ILE A 275 17.28 8.92 -37.72
C ILE A 275 18.17 9.67 -36.73
N ILE A 276 18.79 8.96 -35.78
CA ILE A 276 19.69 9.57 -34.78
C ILE A 276 20.83 10.31 -35.48
N LYS A 277 21.52 9.67 -36.44
CA LYS A 277 22.63 10.29 -37.19
C LYS A 277 22.17 11.50 -38.00
N SER A 278 21.01 11.40 -38.65
CA SER A 278 20.42 12.49 -39.43
C SER A 278 20.10 13.72 -38.58
N LEU A 279 19.39 13.53 -37.46
CA LEU A 279 18.99 14.61 -36.57
C LEU A 279 20.19 15.21 -35.80
N GLN A 280 21.20 14.41 -35.45
CA GLN A 280 22.47 14.94 -34.92
C GLN A 280 23.16 15.89 -35.91
N LYS A 281 23.21 15.51 -37.20
CA LYS A 281 23.79 16.35 -38.25
C LYS A 281 22.99 17.64 -38.44
N ALA A 282 21.67 17.56 -38.47
CA ALA A 282 20.79 18.72 -38.57
C ALA A 282 20.94 19.66 -37.37
N ALA A 283 20.98 19.13 -36.14
CA ALA A 283 21.15 19.92 -34.93
C ALA A 283 22.50 20.67 -34.93
N LYS A 284 23.58 19.99 -35.31
CA LYS A 284 24.92 20.59 -35.44
C LYS A 284 24.93 21.73 -36.47
N LYS A 285 24.30 21.53 -37.63
CA LYS A 285 24.18 22.55 -38.69
C LYS A 285 23.42 23.79 -38.22
N ASN A 286 22.43 23.62 -37.33
CA ASN A 286 21.55 24.68 -36.86
C ASN A 286 21.97 25.29 -35.51
N GLY A 287 23.05 24.81 -34.89
CA GLY A 287 23.52 25.31 -33.60
C GLY A 287 22.57 24.99 -32.43
N VAL A 288 21.75 23.95 -32.56
CA VAL A 288 20.83 23.48 -31.52
C VAL A 288 21.30 22.13 -30.96
N PHE A 289 20.63 21.68 -29.90
CA PHE A 289 20.97 20.43 -29.23
C PHE A 289 20.08 19.30 -29.76
N PHE A 290 20.64 18.11 -29.86
CA PHE A 290 19.91 16.87 -30.08
C PHE A 290 20.24 15.83 -29.00
N GLY A 291 19.24 15.08 -28.56
CA GLY A 291 19.41 13.97 -27.61
C GLY A 291 18.28 12.95 -27.69
N LEU A 292 18.34 11.95 -26.82
CA LEU A 292 17.37 10.86 -26.78
C LEU A 292 16.66 10.81 -25.42
N LYS A 293 15.42 10.32 -25.43
CA LYS A 293 14.63 10.03 -24.23
C LYS A 293 14.23 8.57 -24.25
N LEU A 294 14.65 7.78 -23.27
CA LEU A 294 14.17 6.40 -23.14
C LEU A 294 12.92 6.39 -22.27
N THR A 295 11.86 5.82 -22.85
CA THR A 295 10.45 5.99 -22.44
C THR A 295 10.15 5.56 -21.01
N ASN A 296 8.95 5.93 -20.57
CA ASN A 296 8.39 5.67 -19.26
C ASN A 296 7.47 4.43 -19.27
N THR A 297 7.06 3.94 -20.44
CA THR A 297 6.02 2.92 -20.58
C THR A 297 6.32 1.86 -21.65
N LEU A 298 5.74 0.67 -21.46
CA LEU A 298 5.73 -0.46 -22.39
C LEU A 298 4.29 -0.90 -22.62
N GLU A 299 3.87 -1.01 -23.87
CA GLU A 299 2.55 -1.49 -24.25
C GLU A 299 2.39 -3.00 -23.95
N THR A 300 1.26 -3.39 -23.34
CA THR A 300 0.98 -4.74 -22.82
C THR A 300 -0.50 -5.07 -22.93
N GLU A 301 -0.86 -6.35 -22.96
CA GLU A 301 -2.27 -6.77 -22.91
C GLU A 301 -2.90 -6.43 -21.56
N ASN A 302 -4.16 -6.01 -21.56
CA ASN A 302 -4.88 -5.70 -20.33
C ASN A 302 -5.28 -6.98 -19.57
N ILE A 303 -4.46 -7.34 -18.59
CA ILE A 303 -4.71 -8.43 -17.63
C ILE A 303 -5.29 -7.95 -16.29
N ARG A 304 -5.74 -6.68 -16.20
CA ARG A 304 -6.14 -6.02 -14.95
C ARG A 304 -7.66 -5.93 -14.84
N ASN A 305 -8.17 -6.24 -13.64
CA ASN A 305 -9.60 -6.10 -13.33
C ASN A 305 -10.01 -4.66 -12.97
N VAL A 306 -9.05 -3.76 -12.79
CA VAL A 306 -9.29 -2.35 -12.38
C VAL A 306 -9.77 -1.51 -13.57
N PHE A 307 -9.32 -1.84 -14.77
CA PHE A 307 -9.64 -1.10 -15.98
C PHE A 307 -10.89 -1.63 -16.67
N SER A 308 -11.48 -0.80 -17.53
CA SER A 308 -12.61 -1.20 -18.36
C SER A 308 -12.24 -2.39 -19.24
N LYS A 309 -13.14 -3.38 -19.35
CA LYS A 309 -12.99 -4.50 -20.30
C LYS A 309 -12.94 -4.05 -21.77
N LYS A 310 -13.30 -2.79 -22.06
CA LYS A 310 -13.19 -2.19 -23.39
C LYS A 310 -11.76 -1.79 -23.76
N GLU A 311 -10.84 -1.74 -22.80
CA GLU A 311 -9.43 -1.44 -23.02
C GLU A 311 -8.66 -2.76 -23.23
N PRO A 312 -8.35 -3.17 -24.47
CA PRO A 312 -7.62 -4.42 -24.72
C PRO A 312 -6.14 -4.31 -24.33
N MET A 313 -5.61 -3.08 -24.33
CA MET A 313 -4.20 -2.77 -24.10
C MET A 313 -4.04 -1.84 -22.89
N MET A 314 -2.88 -1.90 -22.25
CA MET A 314 -2.47 -1.01 -21.18
C MET A 314 -0.95 -0.78 -21.23
N TYR A 315 -0.48 0.25 -20.53
CA TYR A 315 0.92 0.65 -20.54
C TYR A 315 1.58 0.36 -19.19
N MET A 316 2.52 -0.58 -19.17
CA MET A 316 3.33 -0.93 -18.01
C MET A 316 4.48 0.06 -17.80
N SER A 317 4.74 0.43 -16.55
CA SER A 317 5.83 1.28 -16.09
C SER A 317 6.30 0.79 -14.71
N GLY A 318 7.45 1.26 -14.23
CA GLY A 318 7.98 0.89 -12.92
C GLY A 318 9.25 0.05 -13.00
N ARG A 319 9.52 -0.74 -11.96
CA ARG A 319 10.82 -1.42 -11.78
C ARG A 319 11.07 -2.49 -12.84
N ALA A 320 10.05 -3.20 -13.30
CA ALA A 320 10.16 -4.18 -14.38
C ALA A 320 10.69 -3.58 -15.70
N LEU A 321 10.42 -2.29 -15.94
CA LEU A 321 10.83 -1.61 -17.17
C LEU A 321 12.32 -1.19 -17.15
N HIS A 322 12.93 -1.14 -15.97
CA HIS A 322 14.29 -0.64 -15.79
C HIS A 322 15.34 -1.52 -16.47
N PRO A 323 15.39 -2.85 -16.22
CA PRO A 323 16.35 -3.73 -16.90
C PRO A 323 16.20 -3.74 -18.43
N ILE A 324 14.97 -3.64 -18.94
CA ILE A 324 14.70 -3.60 -20.38
C ILE A 324 15.28 -2.31 -20.98
N SER A 325 14.97 -1.17 -20.38
CA SER A 325 15.29 0.14 -20.97
C SER A 325 16.78 0.48 -20.84
N ILE A 326 17.44 0.12 -19.74
CA ILE A 326 18.88 0.32 -19.61
C ILE A 326 19.66 -0.57 -20.59
N ASN A 327 19.11 -1.74 -20.97
CA ASN A 327 19.68 -2.58 -22.01
C ASN A 327 19.51 -1.97 -23.43
N VAL A 328 18.45 -1.18 -23.67
CA VAL A 328 18.36 -0.36 -24.88
C VAL A 328 19.42 0.76 -24.86
N VAL A 329 19.61 1.44 -23.73
CA VAL A 329 20.67 2.45 -23.57
C VAL A 329 22.05 1.83 -23.82
N ARG A 330 22.32 0.64 -23.27
CA ARG A 330 23.54 -0.13 -23.53
C ARG A 330 23.76 -0.34 -25.03
N LYS A 331 22.76 -0.83 -25.74
CA LYS A 331 22.85 -1.12 -27.18
C LYS A 331 23.16 0.14 -27.99
N LEU A 332 22.46 1.24 -27.69
CA LEU A 332 22.67 2.52 -28.36
C LEU A 332 24.03 3.14 -28.02
N GLN A 333 24.42 3.20 -26.74
CA GLN A 333 25.69 3.81 -26.36
C GLN A 333 26.91 3.05 -26.89
N ASN A 334 26.87 1.72 -26.96
CA ASN A 334 27.97 0.96 -27.56
C ASN A 334 28.11 1.26 -29.07
N GLU A 335 27.01 1.40 -29.81
CA GLU A 335 27.01 1.77 -31.24
C GLU A 335 27.59 3.19 -31.46
N PHE A 336 27.31 4.11 -30.54
CA PHE A 336 27.75 5.51 -30.60
C PHE A 336 28.92 5.84 -29.66
N GLN A 337 29.65 4.82 -29.18
CA GLN A 337 30.87 4.97 -28.37
C GLN A 337 30.72 5.86 -27.12
N GLY A 338 29.53 5.86 -26.51
CA GLY A 338 29.24 6.64 -25.29
C GLY A 338 28.88 8.11 -25.53
N GLU A 339 28.80 8.56 -26.79
CA GLU A 339 28.61 9.98 -27.14
C GLU A 339 27.16 10.47 -27.05
N LEU A 340 26.17 9.58 -26.93
CA LEU A 340 24.77 9.99 -26.92
C LEU A 340 24.41 10.68 -25.60
N ASP A 341 23.67 11.78 -25.69
CA ASP A 341 22.98 12.37 -24.55
C ASP A 341 21.61 11.72 -24.38
N VAL A 342 21.41 11.04 -23.26
CA VAL A 342 20.23 10.21 -23.00
C VAL A 342 19.56 10.63 -21.70
N SER A 343 18.33 11.12 -21.81
CA SER A 343 17.38 11.26 -20.69
C SER A 343 16.64 9.94 -20.44
N PHE A 344 16.29 9.65 -19.19
CA PHE A 344 15.74 8.34 -18.79
C PHE A 344 14.65 8.45 -17.73
N SER A 345 13.71 7.51 -17.74
CA SER A 345 12.62 7.45 -16.75
C SER A 345 12.17 6.05 -16.34
N ALA A 346 12.44 5.03 -17.15
CA ALA A 346 12.00 3.65 -16.98
C ALA A 346 12.43 3.03 -15.63
N GLY A 347 11.61 3.15 -14.60
CA GLY A 347 11.87 2.57 -13.27
C GLY A 347 12.98 3.24 -12.46
N ALA A 348 13.32 4.49 -12.81
CA ALA A 348 14.29 5.28 -12.06
C ALA A 348 13.77 5.58 -10.64
N ASP A 349 14.57 5.25 -9.63
CA ASP A 349 14.25 5.43 -8.21
C ASP A 349 15.43 6.00 -7.39
N CYS A 350 15.19 6.30 -6.12
CA CYS A 350 16.21 6.85 -5.23
C CYS A 350 17.39 5.89 -4.99
N PHE A 351 17.22 4.58 -5.19
CA PHE A 351 18.26 3.58 -4.98
C PHE A 351 19.13 3.37 -6.21
N ASN A 352 18.62 3.69 -7.41
CA ASN A 352 19.33 3.47 -8.66
C ASN A 352 19.80 4.74 -9.37
N ILE A 353 19.45 5.93 -8.86
CA ILE A 353 19.82 7.21 -9.48
C ILE A 353 21.33 7.37 -9.65
N ALA A 354 22.13 7.00 -8.65
CA ALA A 354 23.57 7.23 -8.72
C ALA A 354 24.24 6.36 -9.78
N ASP A 355 23.75 5.13 -9.97
CA ASP A 355 24.20 4.24 -11.05
C ASP A 355 23.80 4.77 -12.43
N LEU A 356 22.56 5.25 -12.58
CA LEU A 356 22.11 5.87 -13.83
C LEU A 356 22.98 7.08 -14.23
N ILE A 357 23.28 7.96 -13.27
CA ILE A 357 24.17 9.11 -13.49
C ILE A 357 25.59 8.63 -13.87
N ALA A 358 26.11 7.61 -13.20
CA ALA A 358 27.42 7.03 -13.50
C ALA A 358 27.49 6.36 -14.88
N CYS A 359 26.35 5.89 -15.39
CA CYS A 359 26.17 5.39 -16.76
C CYS A 359 26.03 6.52 -17.81
N GLY A 360 26.23 7.79 -17.43
CA GLY A 360 26.12 8.93 -18.34
C GLY A 360 24.69 9.32 -18.71
N VAL A 361 23.69 8.72 -18.06
CA VAL A 361 22.27 8.93 -18.35
C VAL A 361 21.75 10.12 -17.55
N ARG A 362 21.40 11.21 -18.23
CA ARG A 362 20.94 12.46 -17.62
C ARG A 362 20.24 13.39 -18.63
N PRO A 363 19.23 14.17 -18.22
CA PRO A 363 18.61 14.17 -16.89
C PRO A 363 17.78 12.90 -16.64
N ILE A 364 17.50 12.62 -15.38
CA ILE A 364 16.62 11.52 -14.96
C ILE A 364 15.28 12.12 -14.60
N THR A 365 14.20 11.61 -15.18
CA THR A 365 12.84 12.04 -14.85
C THR A 365 12.00 10.91 -14.30
N VAL A 366 11.06 11.25 -13.42
CA VAL A 366 10.31 10.27 -12.63
C VAL A 366 8.82 10.54 -12.76
N SER A 367 8.01 9.47 -12.83
CA SER A 367 6.55 9.56 -12.68
C SER A 367 6.00 8.44 -11.80
N SER A 368 6.25 7.17 -12.14
CA SER A 368 5.65 6.02 -11.43
C SER A 368 6.02 5.97 -9.94
N ASP A 369 7.27 6.28 -9.58
CA ASP A 369 7.68 6.33 -8.17
C ASP A 369 6.94 7.43 -7.38
N LEU A 370 6.65 8.57 -8.02
CA LEU A 370 5.90 9.68 -7.43
C LEU A 370 4.39 9.44 -7.37
N LEU A 371 3.89 8.38 -8.01
CA LEU A 371 2.51 7.92 -7.86
C LEU A 371 2.35 6.94 -6.69
N LYS A 372 3.46 6.51 -6.07
CA LYS A 372 3.45 5.66 -4.87
C LYS A 372 3.49 6.49 -3.58
N PRO A 373 3.13 5.91 -2.42
CA PRO A 373 3.06 6.63 -1.14
C PRO A 373 4.31 7.45 -0.81
N GLY A 374 4.13 8.68 -0.33
CA GLY A 374 5.21 9.68 -0.19
C GLY A 374 5.29 10.67 -1.35
N GLY A 375 4.83 10.27 -2.53
CA GLY A 375 4.60 11.14 -3.68
C GLY A 375 5.79 12.04 -4.02
N TYR A 376 5.51 13.33 -4.25
CA TYR A 376 6.52 14.35 -4.53
C TYR A 376 7.67 14.38 -3.51
N GLY A 377 7.39 14.13 -2.23
CA GLY A 377 8.40 14.16 -1.17
C GLY A 377 9.54 13.15 -1.37
N ARG A 378 9.32 12.10 -2.16
CA ARG A 378 10.35 11.10 -2.50
C ARG A 378 11.56 11.71 -3.21
N LEU A 379 11.38 12.77 -3.99
CA LEU A 379 12.48 13.41 -4.73
C LEU A 379 13.61 13.92 -3.82
N PHE A 380 13.29 14.28 -2.57
CA PHE A 380 14.31 14.64 -1.59
C PHE A 380 15.29 13.48 -1.36
N GLN A 381 14.79 12.24 -1.29
CA GLN A 381 15.64 11.07 -1.08
C GLN A 381 16.57 10.79 -2.29
N TYR A 382 16.12 11.04 -3.52
CA TYR A 382 16.98 10.89 -4.70
C TYR A 382 18.23 11.76 -4.60
N ILE A 383 18.06 13.00 -4.10
CA ILE A 383 19.15 13.96 -3.94
C ILE A 383 20.08 13.52 -2.80
N THR A 384 19.54 13.04 -1.68
CA THR A 384 20.38 12.57 -0.56
C THR A 384 21.17 11.32 -0.92
N GLU A 385 20.57 10.35 -1.61
CA GLU A 385 21.25 9.12 -2.04
C GLU A 385 22.34 9.42 -3.09
N LEU A 386 22.06 10.30 -4.06
CA LEU A 386 23.07 10.72 -5.02
C LEU A 386 24.27 11.41 -4.34
N ASN A 387 24.02 12.34 -3.40
CA ASN A 387 25.10 12.98 -2.66
C ASN A 387 25.88 11.98 -1.79
N SER A 388 25.19 11.05 -1.12
CA SER A 388 25.83 10.00 -0.33
C SER A 388 26.77 9.15 -1.19
N GLU A 389 26.34 8.77 -2.39
CA GLU A 389 27.18 8.02 -3.33
C GLU A 389 28.38 8.86 -3.81
N MET A 390 28.16 10.15 -4.10
CA MET A 390 29.25 11.06 -4.46
C MET A 390 30.29 11.17 -3.35
N ASP A 391 29.87 11.21 -2.08
CA ASP A 391 30.80 11.25 -0.95
C ASP A 391 31.58 9.92 -0.79
N LYS A 392 30.95 8.76 -0.99
CA LYS A 392 31.64 7.45 -0.98
C LYS A 392 32.77 7.38 -2.02
N PHE A 393 32.58 8.00 -3.18
CA PHE A 393 33.56 8.04 -4.27
C PHE A 393 34.41 9.31 -4.30
N ASN A 394 34.31 10.19 -3.29
CA ASN A 394 34.98 11.50 -3.24
C ASN A 394 34.78 12.36 -4.51
N ALA A 395 33.61 12.24 -5.15
CA ALA A 395 33.30 12.95 -6.38
C ALA A 395 32.99 14.43 -6.10
N THR A 396 33.63 15.33 -6.84
CA THR A 396 33.40 16.79 -6.74
C THR A 396 32.35 17.29 -7.72
N ASN A 397 31.96 16.48 -8.71
CA ASN A 397 30.88 16.74 -9.66
C ASN A 397 30.40 15.43 -10.31
N LEU A 398 29.33 15.48 -11.11
CA LEU A 398 28.76 14.30 -11.78
C LEU A 398 29.75 13.57 -12.70
N VAL A 399 30.66 14.28 -13.38
CA VAL A 399 31.69 13.65 -14.24
C VAL A 399 32.73 12.93 -13.39
N GLY A 400 33.11 13.50 -12.24
CA GLY A 400 33.97 12.86 -11.26
C GLY A 400 33.38 11.54 -10.75
N LEU A 401 32.06 11.47 -10.56
CA LEU A 401 31.38 10.23 -10.15
C LEU A 401 31.51 9.13 -11.22
N VAL A 402 31.30 9.46 -12.51
CA VAL A 402 31.46 8.52 -13.64
C VAL A 402 32.87 7.92 -13.64
N ILE A 403 33.89 8.78 -13.55
CA ILE A 403 35.31 8.40 -13.55
C ILE A 403 35.65 7.54 -12.33
N ALA A 404 35.18 7.94 -11.14
CA ALA A 404 35.50 7.25 -9.90
C ALA A 404 34.86 5.85 -9.82
N LYS A 405 33.59 5.69 -10.23
CA LYS A 405 32.92 4.36 -10.21
C LYS A 405 33.51 3.40 -11.24
N SER A 406 33.90 3.91 -12.42
CA SER A 406 34.46 3.07 -13.49
C SER A 406 35.95 2.74 -13.27
N ASN A 407 36.66 3.54 -12.47
CA ASN A 407 38.13 3.53 -12.38
C ASN A 407 38.80 3.74 -13.76
N GLU A 408 38.16 4.49 -14.66
CA GLU A 408 38.66 4.83 -15.99
C GLU A 408 39.16 6.27 -16.04
N LYS A 409 40.22 6.55 -16.82
CA LYS A 409 40.75 7.91 -16.96
C LYS A 409 39.91 8.85 -17.84
N GLY A 410 39.01 8.30 -18.66
CA GLY A 410 38.23 9.06 -19.64
C GLY A 410 36.73 8.88 -19.46
N THR A 411 35.98 9.98 -19.53
CA THR A 411 34.54 9.99 -19.27
C THR A 411 33.75 9.04 -20.17
N LEU A 412 33.99 9.03 -21.49
CA LEU A 412 33.25 8.18 -22.43
C LEU A 412 33.52 6.68 -22.17
N LYS A 413 34.78 6.32 -21.91
CA LYS A 413 35.13 4.94 -21.53
C LYS A 413 34.51 4.55 -20.19
N GLY A 414 34.51 5.46 -19.22
CA GLY A 414 33.89 5.26 -17.92
C GLY A 414 32.37 5.06 -18.02
N ILE A 415 31.69 5.85 -18.87
CA ILE A 415 30.26 5.70 -19.18
C ILE A 415 29.99 4.29 -19.70
N LEU A 416 30.70 3.86 -20.75
CA LEU A 416 30.47 2.54 -21.37
C LEU A 416 30.72 1.40 -20.40
N LYS A 417 31.79 1.48 -19.61
CA LYS A 417 32.13 0.46 -18.62
C LYS A 417 31.04 0.34 -17.54
N ASN A 418 30.71 1.45 -16.88
CA ASN A 418 29.65 1.47 -15.86
C ASN A 418 28.31 0.96 -16.42
N LEU A 419 27.95 1.39 -17.63
CA LEU A 419 26.70 1.00 -18.28
C LEU A 419 26.64 -0.48 -18.61
N ASN A 420 27.71 -1.06 -19.14
CA ASN A 420 27.75 -2.49 -19.47
C ASN A 420 27.65 -3.35 -18.20
N GLU A 421 28.45 -3.04 -17.17
CA GLU A 421 28.44 -3.74 -15.88
C GLU A 421 27.07 -3.62 -15.19
N TYR A 422 26.48 -2.41 -15.20
CA TYR A 422 25.19 -2.17 -14.58
C TYR A 422 24.04 -2.86 -15.32
N ALA A 423 24.04 -2.84 -16.65
CA ALA A 423 23.01 -3.49 -17.47
C ALA A 423 23.00 -5.02 -17.30
N ASP A 424 24.16 -5.64 -17.03
CA ASP A 424 24.24 -7.06 -16.68
C ASP A 424 23.72 -7.32 -15.25
N TYR A 425 24.14 -6.49 -14.28
CA TYR A 425 23.70 -6.61 -12.89
C TYR A 425 22.17 -6.58 -12.72
N VAL A 426 21.48 -5.67 -13.41
CA VAL A 426 20.03 -5.48 -13.23
C VAL A 426 19.18 -6.64 -13.77
N ILE A 427 19.72 -7.48 -14.67
CA ILE A 427 18.98 -8.63 -15.23
C ILE A 427 18.84 -9.74 -14.19
N ASP A 428 19.85 -9.94 -13.34
CA ASP A 428 19.89 -11.02 -12.36
C ASP A 428 19.55 -10.55 -10.92
N SER A 429 19.43 -9.23 -10.70
CA SER A 429 19.15 -8.64 -9.40
C SER A 429 17.73 -8.93 -8.89
N GLU A 430 17.63 -9.41 -7.65
CA GLU A 430 16.35 -9.70 -6.95
C GLU A 430 15.46 -8.47 -6.80
N ALA A 431 16.02 -7.25 -6.82
CA ALA A 431 15.25 -6.01 -6.71
C ALA A 431 14.23 -5.84 -7.85
N TYR A 432 14.49 -6.42 -9.02
CA TYR A 432 13.64 -6.27 -10.21
C TYR A 432 12.74 -7.46 -10.48
N LYS A 433 12.91 -8.60 -9.79
CA LYS A 433 12.14 -9.84 -10.03
C LYS A 433 10.75 -9.80 -9.37
N ASP A 434 9.81 -10.53 -9.95
CA ASP A 434 8.47 -10.78 -9.40
C ASP A 434 8.47 -12.06 -8.54
N HIS A 435 8.88 -11.96 -7.27
CA HIS A 435 8.89 -13.10 -6.34
C HIS A 435 7.53 -13.39 -5.69
N MET A 436 6.48 -12.67 -6.07
CA MET A 436 5.24 -12.65 -5.32
C MET A 436 4.22 -13.62 -5.93
N PHE A 437 4.20 -14.87 -5.44
CA PHE A 437 3.07 -15.77 -5.73
C PHE A 437 1.73 -15.21 -5.22
N LEU A 438 1.76 -14.34 -4.20
CA LEU A 438 0.62 -13.56 -3.70
C LEU A 438 0.91 -12.07 -3.81
N LYS A 439 0.07 -11.34 -4.56
CA LYS A 439 0.17 -9.87 -4.68
C LYS A 439 -0.11 -9.21 -3.32
N PRO A 440 0.61 -8.15 -2.94
CA PRO A 440 0.34 -7.40 -1.71
C PRO A 440 -1.06 -6.79 -1.76
N ASP A 441 -1.86 -7.00 -0.71
CA ASP A 441 -3.17 -6.39 -0.58
C ASP A 441 -3.28 -5.74 0.80
N ILE A 442 -3.27 -4.41 0.85
CA ILE A 442 -3.40 -3.66 2.11
C ILE A 442 -4.86 -3.35 2.48
N LYS A 443 -5.84 -3.70 1.65
CA LYS A 443 -7.25 -3.42 1.90
C LYS A 443 -7.75 -4.23 3.10
N THR A 444 -8.49 -3.55 3.96
CA THR A 444 -9.21 -4.11 5.10
C THR A 444 -10.72 -4.05 4.84
N ARG A 445 -11.52 -4.65 5.74
CA ARG A 445 -12.99 -4.60 5.67
C ARG A 445 -13.57 -3.30 6.24
N ARG A 446 -12.72 -2.42 6.80
CA ARG A 446 -13.14 -1.17 7.42
C ARG A 446 -13.66 -0.20 6.35
N GLU A 447 -14.84 0.35 6.55
CA GLU A 447 -15.44 1.34 5.65
C GLU A 447 -14.75 2.71 5.75
N LEU A 448 -14.71 3.44 4.63
CA LEU A 448 -14.20 4.81 4.61
C LEU A 448 -15.32 5.82 4.91
N LYS A 449 -15.31 6.43 6.09
CA LYS A 449 -16.28 7.48 6.46
C LYS A 449 -15.72 8.88 6.23
N HIS A 450 -16.57 9.90 6.25
CA HIS A 450 -16.18 11.32 6.10
C HIS A 450 -15.08 11.74 7.10
N PHE A 451 -15.24 11.39 8.38
CA PHE A 451 -14.38 11.87 9.47
C PHE A 451 -13.61 10.77 10.25
N ASP A 452 -13.38 9.61 9.63
CA ASP A 452 -12.78 8.43 10.30
C ASP A 452 -11.72 7.73 9.42
N CYS A 453 -10.63 8.43 9.15
CA CYS A 453 -9.54 8.04 8.25
C CYS A 453 -8.36 7.32 8.94
N VAL A 454 -8.05 7.69 10.18
CA VAL A 454 -6.81 7.35 10.86
C VAL A 454 -6.93 5.99 11.53
N ALA A 455 -6.19 5.01 11.02
CA ALA A 455 -6.26 3.63 11.45
C ALA A 455 -5.02 2.86 11.02
N ALA A 456 -4.52 1.99 11.88
CA ALA A 456 -3.46 1.07 11.53
C ALA A 456 -4.05 -0.25 11.00
N PRO A 457 -3.90 -0.58 9.70
CA PRO A 457 -4.49 -1.79 9.13
C PRO A 457 -3.92 -3.08 9.74
N CYS A 458 -2.70 -3.03 10.28
CA CYS A 458 -2.11 -4.12 11.02
C CYS A 458 -2.87 -4.43 12.33
N VAL A 459 -3.46 -3.42 12.98
CA VAL A 459 -4.29 -3.55 14.19
C VAL A 459 -5.68 -4.08 13.83
N ASP A 460 -6.32 -3.49 12.80
CA ASP A 460 -7.65 -3.89 12.31
C ASP A 460 -7.70 -5.36 11.88
N THR A 461 -6.59 -5.88 11.35
CA THR A 461 -6.48 -7.26 10.85
C THR A 461 -6.05 -8.25 11.93
N CYS A 462 -5.37 -7.79 12.98
CA CYS A 462 -4.93 -8.66 14.06
C CYS A 462 -6.15 -9.14 14.87
N PRO A 463 -6.40 -10.48 14.98
CA PRO A 463 -7.59 -10.96 15.70
C PRO A 463 -7.67 -10.54 17.16
N THR A 464 -6.54 -10.32 17.83
CA THR A 464 -6.50 -9.83 19.22
C THR A 464 -6.52 -8.31 19.32
N ASN A 465 -6.50 -7.58 18.19
CA ASN A 465 -6.34 -6.13 18.10
C ASN A 465 -5.12 -5.63 18.89
N GLN A 466 -3.95 -6.26 18.67
CA GLN A 466 -2.70 -5.79 19.27
C GLN A 466 -2.36 -4.38 18.78
N ASP A 467 -1.96 -3.51 19.70
CA ASP A 467 -1.51 -2.15 19.37
C ASP A 467 -0.08 -2.17 18.83
N ILE A 468 0.02 -2.58 17.56
CA ILE A 468 1.28 -2.79 16.87
C ILE A 468 2.11 -1.51 16.76
N PRO A 469 1.54 -0.38 16.31
CA PRO A 469 2.32 0.86 16.24
C PRO A 469 2.87 1.31 17.61
N GLU A 470 2.13 1.11 18.71
CA GLU A 470 2.59 1.50 20.05
C GLU A 470 3.76 0.65 20.55
N TYR A 471 3.72 -0.69 20.47
CA TYR A 471 4.89 -1.46 20.90
C TYR A 471 6.09 -1.29 19.95
N LEU A 472 5.87 -1.05 18.65
CA LEU A 472 6.96 -0.71 17.74
C LEU A 472 7.58 0.65 18.09
N TYR A 473 6.77 1.64 18.48
CA TYR A 473 7.29 2.92 18.98
C TYR A 473 8.17 2.72 20.23
N HIS A 474 7.71 1.89 21.18
CA HIS A 474 8.48 1.58 22.38
C HIS A 474 9.78 0.83 22.06
N VAL A 475 9.79 -0.12 21.12
CA VAL A 475 11.05 -0.75 20.69
C VAL A 475 11.96 0.24 19.98
N ALA A 476 11.43 1.10 19.11
CA ALA A 476 12.21 2.13 18.41
C ALA A 476 12.86 3.14 19.37
N THR A 477 12.27 3.35 20.55
CA THR A 477 12.77 4.22 21.62
C THR A 477 13.49 3.44 22.74
N ASP A 478 13.81 2.17 22.51
CA ASP A 478 14.54 1.29 23.45
C ASP A 478 13.84 1.07 24.81
N ASN A 479 12.51 1.21 24.85
CA ASN A 479 11.69 0.97 26.03
C ASN A 479 11.03 -0.42 25.97
N ILE A 480 11.80 -1.46 26.28
CA ILE A 480 11.35 -2.86 26.19
C ILE A 480 10.21 -3.18 27.17
N GLN A 481 10.20 -2.59 28.37
CA GLN A 481 9.12 -2.79 29.35
C GLN A 481 7.79 -2.28 28.81
N ALA A 482 7.74 -1.04 28.29
CA ALA A 482 6.50 -0.49 27.75
C ALA A 482 6.02 -1.24 26.49
N ALA A 483 6.96 -1.75 25.67
CA ALA A 483 6.64 -2.64 24.55
C ALA A 483 6.00 -3.95 25.03
N TYR A 484 6.58 -4.58 26.05
CA TYR A 484 6.05 -5.80 26.67
C TYR A 484 4.64 -5.56 27.25
N ASP A 485 4.46 -4.50 28.04
CA ASP A 485 3.17 -4.14 28.65
C ASP A 485 2.09 -3.93 27.57
N THR A 486 2.48 -3.29 26.46
CA THR A 486 1.59 -3.06 25.32
C THR A 486 1.12 -4.36 24.67
N ILE A 487 2.03 -5.31 24.45
CA ILE A 487 1.69 -6.62 23.90
C ILE A 487 0.75 -7.39 24.86
N MET A 488 1.09 -7.40 26.16
CA MET A 488 0.37 -8.15 27.19
C MET A 488 -1.06 -7.65 27.45
N ARG A 489 -1.40 -6.40 27.07
CA ARG A 489 -2.78 -5.87 27.15
C ARG A 489 -3.81 -6.70 26.40
N THR A 490 -3.41 -7.35 25.30
CA THR A 490 -4.34 -8.05 24.41
C THR A 490 -3.89 -9.46 24.02
N ASN A 491 -2.64 -9.82 24.32
CA ASN A 491 -2.06 -11.08 23.89
C ASN A 491 -1.39 -11.82 25.07
N PRO A 492 -2.01 -12.88 25.61
CA PRO A 492 -1.42 -13.72 26.65
C PRO A 492 -0.40 -14.76 26.13
N PHE A 493 -0.28 -14.95 24.81
CA PHE A 493 0.65 -15.90 24.17
C PHE A 493 1.74 -15.24 23.31
N PRO A 494 2.40 -14.16 23.75
CA PRO A 494 3.32 -13.43 22.91
C PRO A 494 4.64 -14.15 22.62
N SER A 495 5.13 -15.05 23.49
CA SER A 495 6.34 -15.82 23.19
C SER A 495 6.09 -16.83 22.07
N VAL A 496 4.95 -17.56 22.12
CA VAL A 496 4.52 -18.46 21.04
C VAL A 496 4.24 -17.66 19.75
N LEU A 497 3.47 -16.58 19.84
CA LEU A 497 3.07 -15.77 18.68
C LEU A 497 4.19 -14.85 18.16
N GLY A 498 5.33 -14.79 18.82
CA GLY A 498 6.58 -14.25 18.27
C GLY A 498 7.29 -15.23 17.34
N MET A 499 6.97 -16.53 17.42
CA MET A 499 7.64 -17.56 16.62
C MET A 499 6.75 -18.08 15.48
N VAL A 500 5.47 -18.35 15.75
CA VAL A 500 4.60 -19.12 14.84
C VAL A 500 3.27 -18.44 14.50
N CYS A 501 3.20 -17.12 14.69
CA CYS A 501 2.04 -16.35 14.24
C CYS A 501 1.96 -16.35 12.70
N ASP A 502 0.75 -16.53 12.17
CA ASP A 502 0.38 -16.38 10.76
C ASP A 502 0.55 -14.94 10.25
N HIS A 503 0.72 -13.99 11.19
CA HIS A 503 1.20 -12.63 10.97
C HIS A 503 0.48 -11.86 9.85
N MET A 504 -0.84 -12.06 9.73
CA MET A 504 -1.70 -11.32 8.79
C MET A 504 -1.64 -9.80 8.94
N CYS A 505 -1.17 -9.29 10.08
CA CYS A 505 -0.85 -7.88 10.24
C CYS A 505 0.25 -7.37 9.29
N GLN A 506 1.22 -8.21 8.91
CA GLN A 506 2.31 -7.84 7.99
C GLN A 506 1.83 -7.81 6.53
N SER A 507 0.91 -8.69 6.14
CA SER A 507 0.35 -8.69 4.79
C SER A 507 -0.49 -7.44 4.50
N LYS A 508 -1.05 -6.82 5.54
CA LYS A 508 -1.80 -5.55 5.47
C LYS A 508 -0.96 -4.31 5.78
N CYS A 509 0.35 -4.46 6.02
CA CYS A 509 1.22 -3.34 6.36
C CYS A 509 1.35 -2.37 5.17
N THR A 510 1.04 -1.10 5.36
CA THR A 510 1.13 -0.07 4.30
C THR A 510 2.54 0.13 3.77
N ARG A 511 3.57 -0.27 4.53
CA ARG A 511 4.98 -0.18 4.16
C ARG A 511 5.33 -1.02 2.91
N VAL A 512 4.55 -2.05 2.59
CA VAL A 512 4.75 -2.85 1.36
C VAL A 512 4.68 -2.00 0.08
N ASN A 513 3.95 -0.88 0.11
CA ASN A 513 3.87 0.06 -1.02
C ASN A 513 5.04 1.08 -1.07
N TYR A 514 5.94 1.02 -0.10
CA TYR A 514 7.14 1.84 -0.01
C TYR A 514 8.39 1.04 -0.36
N ASP A 515 8.59 -0.07 0.34
CA ASP A 515 9.78 -0.91 0.24
C ASP A 515 9.42 -2.36 0.62
N SER A 516 9.52 -2.74 1.89
CA SER A 516 9.12 -4.06 2.40
C SER A 516 8.21 -3.92 3.60
N ASN A 517 7.40 -4.94 3.90
CA ASN A 517 6.59 -4.91 5.12
C ASN A 517 7.47 -4.89 6.39
N LEU A 518 6.84 -4.61 7.53
CA LEU A 518 7.51 -4.66 8.82
C LEU A 518 7.59 -6.10 9.33
N LEU A 519 8.69 -6.46 9.97
CA LEU A 519 8.89 -7.73 10.67
C LEU A 519 8.22 -7.69 12.06
N ILE A 520 6.90 -7.53 12.06
CA ILE A 520 6.07 -7.34 13.25
C ILE A 520 6.19 -8.53 14.22
N ARG A 521 6.19 -9.76 13.68
CA ARG A 521 6.34 -11.00 14.46
C ARG A 521 7.72 -11.07 15.10
N GLU A 522 8.76 -10.72 14.36
CA GLU A 522 10.16 -10.80 14.80
C GLU A 522 10.49 -9.74 15.84
N VAL A 523 9.95 -8.52 15.71
CA VAL A 523 10.08 -7.49 16.74
C VAL A 523 9.37 -7.91 18.03
N LYS A 524 8.18 -8.52 17.93
CA LYS A 524 7.50 -9.11 19.10
C LYS A 524 8.35 -10.20 19.74
N ARG A 525 8.95 -11.09 18.94
CA ARG A 525 9.88 -12.12 19.44
C ARG A 525 11.06 -11.49 20.17
N TYR A 526 11.67 -10.46 19.60
CA TYR A 526 12.76 -9.73 20.24
C TYR A 526 12.35 -9.17 21.61
N VAL A 527 11.18 -8.54 21.73
CA VAL A 527 10.66 -8.05 23.02
C VAL A 527 10.53 -9.20 24.01
N MET A 528 9.97 -10.33 23.60
CA MET A 528 9.74 -11.49 24.47
C MET A 528 11.01 -12.24 24.85
N ASP A 529 12.02 -12.27 23.98
CA ASP A 529 13.32 -12.90 24.21
C ASP A 529 14.20 -12.00 25.11
N THR A 530 14.08 -10.68 24.99
CA THR A 530 14.87 -9.70 25.78
C THR A 530 14.27 -9.45 27.16
N TYR A 531 12.95 -9.44 27.28
CA TYR A 531 12.29 -9.19 28.56
C TYR A 531 12.41 -10.41 29.48
N ALA A 532 13.19 -10.26 30.55
CA ALA A 532 13.43 -11.33 31.53
C ALA A 532 12.27 -11.55 32.51
N GLY A 533 11.37 -10.57 32.66
CA GLY A 533 10.26 -10.63 33.61
C GLY A 533 9.18 -11.65 33.20
N THR A 534 8.63 -12.34 34.19
CA THR A 534 7.34 -13.04 34.08
C THR A 534 6.23 -12.28 34.81
N GLU A 535 6.49 -11.02 35.14
CA GLU A 535 5.55 -10.17 35.85
C GLU A 535 4.29 -9.97 35.02
N VAL A 536 3.16 -10.10 35.70
CA VAL A 536 1.83 -9.88 35.15
C VAL A 536 1.19 -8.79 36.00
N SER A 537 0.32 -7.98 35.39
CA SER A 537 -0.45 -6.98 36.14
C SER A 537 -1.14 -7.62 37.35
N ALA A 538 -1.11 -6.93 38.50
CA ALA A 538 -1.78 -7.42 39.69
C ALA A 538 -3.27 -7.67 39.40
N PRO A 539 -3.80 -8.86 39.73
CA PRO A 539 -5.23 -9.14 39.59
C PRO A 539 -6.08 -8.11 40.36
N LYS A 540 -7.25 -7.78 39.81
CA LYS A 540 -8.28 -7.06 40.57
C LYS A 540 -8.73 -7.89 41.78
N THR A 541 -9.32 -7.21 42.76
CA THR A 541 -9.94 -7.86 43.93
C THR A 541 -10.89 -8.97 43.50
N LYS A 542 -10.83 -10.12 44.20
CA LYS A 542 -11.68 -11.28 43.88
C LYS A 542 -13.16 -10.92 43.93
N ASN A 543 -13.91 -11.33 42.92
CA ASN A 543 -15.35 -11.05 42.78
C ASN A 543 -16.25 -12.22 43.20
N ASN A 544 -15.68 -13.29 43.77
CA ASN A 544 -16.33 -14.52 44.20
C ASN A 544 -17.03 -15.34 43.09
N LEU A 545 -16.83 -15.01 41.81
CA LEU A 545 -17.35 -15.79 40.69
C LEU A 545 -16.33 -16.85 40.24
N LYS A 546 -16.83 -18.07 39.99
CA LYS A 546 -16.03 -19.22 39.56
C LYS A 546 -16.33 -19.58 38.10
N VAL A 547 -15.28 -19.83 37.32
CA VAL A 547 -15.38 -20.23 35.91
C VAL A 547 -14.62 -21.54 35.67
N ALA A 548 -15.29 -22.52 35.06
CA ALA A 548 -14.66 -23.75 34.58
C ALA A 548 -14.32 -23.62 33.10
N ILE A 549 -13.10 -23.98 32.73
CA ILE A 549 -12.63 -23.97 31.33
C ILE A 549 -12.25 -25.39 30.93
N ILE A 550 -12.82 -25.89 29.84
CA ILE A 550 -12.57 -27.25 29.35
C ILE A 550 -11.61 -27.17 28.16
N GLY A 551 -10.37 -27.62 28.37
CA GLY A 551 -9.27 -27.58 27.41
C GLY A 551 -8.20 -26.53 27.75
N ALA A 552 -6.94 -26.97 27.93
CA ALA A 552 -5.80 -26.09 28.21
C ALA A 552 -5.05 -25.68 26.94
N GLY A 553 -5.76 -25.45 25.83
CA GLY A 553 -5.23 -24.87 24.60
C GLY A 553 -5.17 -23.33 24.62
N PRO A 554 -4.67 -22.69 23.55
CA PRO A 554 -4.53 -21.23 23.49
C PRO A 554 -5.81 -20.44 23.78
N SER A 555 -6.97 -20.95 23.32
CA SER A 555 -8.28 -20.32 23.58
C SER A 555 -8.66 -20.39 25.06
N GLY A 556 -8.62 -21.58 25.66
CA GLY A 556 -8.96 -21.76 27.08
C GLY A 556 -8.06 -20.94 27.99
N LEU A 557 -6.74 -21.04 27.80
CA LEU A 557 -5.75 -20.33 28.59
C LEU A 557 -5.80 -18.80 28.39
N SER A 558 -6.14 -18.31 27.19
CA SER A 558 -6.38 -16.88 26.96
C SER A 558 -7.58 -16.39 27.77
N SER A 559 -8.68 -17.16 27.77
CA SER A 559 -9.84 -16.84 28.61
C SER A 559 -9.47 -16.83 30.10
N SER A 560 -8.70 -17.82 30.56
CA SER A 560 -8.20 -17.90 31.94
C SER A 560 -7.43 -16.65 32.35
N TYR A 561 -6.53 -16.17 31.48
CA TYR A 561 -5.71 -14.99 31.73
C TYR A 561 -6.56 -13.74 32.00
N PHE A 562 -7.49 -13.41 31.10
CA PHE A 562 -8.30 -12.20 31.24
C PHE A 562 -9.29 -12.29 32.41
N LEU A 563 -9.87 -13.46 32.66
CA LEU A 563 -10.75 -13.71 33.80
C LEU A 563 -10.01 -13.58 35.14
N ALA A 564 -8.85 -14.23 35.27
CA ALA A 564 -8.04 -14.16 36.49
C ALA A 564 -7.58 -12.72 36.78
N LEU A 565 -7.14 -11.97 35.76
CA LEU A 565 -6.81 -10.54 35.90
C LEU A 565 -7.96 -9.69 36.44
N ASN A 566 -9.21 -10.07 36.18
CA ASN A 566 -10.40 -9.35 36.63
C ASN A 566 -11.03 -9.95 37.91
N GLY A 567 -10.30 -10.78 38.66
CA GLY A 567 -10.70 -11.24 39.98
C GLY A 567 -11.58 -12.50 40.00
N TYR A 568 -11.76 -13.18 38.86
CA TYR A 568 -12.48 -14.45 38.81
C TYR A 568 -11.60 -15.61 39.31
N SER A 569 -12.21 -16.61 39.93
CA SER A 569 -11.53 -17.89 40.24
C SER A 569 -11.69 -18.84 39.06
N VAL A 570 -10.57 -19.30 38.48
CA VAL A 570 -10.58 -20.07 37.22
C VAL A 570 -9.92 -21.43 37.42
N ASP A 571 -10.68 -22.49 37.11
CA ASP A 571 -10.18 -23.87 37.01
C ASP A 571 -10.23 -24.33 35.55
N VAL A 572 -9.11 -24.87 35.06
CA VAL A 572 -8.98 -25.45 33.72
C VAL A 572 -8.93 -26.97 33.84
N PHE A 573 -9.65 -27.68 32.96
CA PHE A 573 -9.69 -29.14 32.89
C PHE A 573 -9.06 -29.60 31.58
N GLU A 574 -7.96 -30.34 31.65
CA GLU A 574 -7.21 -30.82 30.49
C GLU A 574 -7.20 -32.35 30.43
N SER A 575 -7.52 -32.89 29.26
CA SER A 575 -7.55 -34.33 28.99
C SER A 575 -6.17 -35.00 29.01
N LYS A 576 -5.12 -34.28 28.61
CA LYS A 576 -3.73 -34.78 28.53
C LYS A 576 -2.92 -34.45 29.79
N ALA A 577 -1.71 -35.00 29.85
CA ALA A 577 -0.72 -34.70 30.88
C ALA A 577 0.04 -33.37 30.65
N ILE A 578 -0.24 -32.68 29.54
CA ILE A 578 0.43 -31.45 29.11
C ILE A 578 -0.59 -30.38 28.73
N SER A 579 -0.24 -29.11 28.94
CA SER A 579 -1.01 -27.95 28.50
C SER A 579 -0.41 -27.33 27.22
N GLY A 580 -1.16 -26.42 26.61
CA GLY A 580 -0.82 -25.76 25.34
C GLY A 580 -1.55 -26.34 24.12
N GLY A 581 -2.31 -27.43 24.27
CA GLY A 581 -3.09 -28.05 23.19
C GLY A 581 -2.26 -28.35 21.95
N MET A 582 -2.80 -28.06 20.76
CA MET A 582 -2.13 -28.29 19.46
C MET A 582 -0.78 -27.58 19.31
N VAL A 583 -0.55 -26.46 20.01
CA VAL A 583 0.74 -25.76 20.01
C VAL A 583 1.83 -26.62 20.66
N SER A 584 1.46 -27.31 21.74
CA SER A 584 2.35 -28.23 22.44
C SER A 584 2.54 -29.55 21.68
N ASP A 585 1.53 -29.97 20.92
CA ASP A 585 1.48 -31.33 20.36
C ASP A 585 1.93 -31.43 18.89
N ALA A 586 1.49 -30.50 18.02
CA ALA A 586 1.64 -30.65 16.58
C ALA A 586 2.64 -29.68 15.92
N ILE A 587 2.93 -28.53 16.54
CA ILE A 587 3.87 -27.56 15.95
C ILE A 587 5.32 -28.08 16.09
N PRO A 588 6.08 -28.21 14.99
CA PRO A 588 7.43 -28.74 15.02
C PRO A 588 8.45 -27.90 15.81
N ALA A 589 9.46 -28.57 16.37
CA ALA A 589 10.51 -27.93 17.18
C ALA A 589 11.37 -26.92 16.39
N PHE A 590 11.53 -27.10 15.07
CA PHE A 590 12.27 -26.18 14.20
C PHE A 590 11.52 -24.85 13.96
N ARG A 591 10.24 -24.75 14.38
CA ARG A 591 9.44 -23.52 14.35
C ARG A 591 9.18 -22.94 15.74
N LEU A 592 8.98 -23.80 16.75
CA LEU A 592 8.58 -23.37 18.10
C LEU A 592 9.42 -24.04 19.19
N LYS A 593 10.07 -23.20 20.01
CA LYS A 593 10.77 -23.64 21.22
C LYS A 593 9.78 -24.03 22.32
N LYS A 594 10.06 -25.12 23.02
CA LYS A 594 9.24 -25.58 24.17
C LYS A 594 9.24 -24.54 25.30
N GLU A 595 10.36 -23.87 25.50
CA GLU A 595 10.56 -22.84 26.52
C GLU A 595 9.65 -21.63 26.28
N ALA A 596 9.40 -21.27 25.02
CA ALA A 596 8.52 -20.15 24.67
C ALA A 596 7.08 -20.41 25.12
N LEU A 597 6.56 -21.63 24.86
CA LEU A 597 5.25 -22.05 25.32
C LEU A 597 5.17 -22.10 26.85
N GLN A 598 6.19 -22.67 27.50
CA GLN A 598 6.23 -22.75 28.97
C GLN A 598 6.23 -21.36 29.61
N LYS A 599 6.97 -20.39 29.04
CA LYS A 599 7.00 -19.00 29.53
C LYS A 599 5.61 -18.37 29.50
N ASP A 600 4.84 -18.59 28.43
CA ASP A 600 3.46 -18.10 28.31
C ASP A 600 2.53 -18.75 29.36
N ILE A 601 2.58 -20.08 29.48
CA ILE A 601 1.75 -20.84 30.45
C ILE A 601 2.06 -20.44 31.89
N THR A 602 3.35 -20.34 32.25
CA THR A 602 3.77 -19.98 33.61
C THR A 602 3.23 -18.59 34.01
N ARG A 603 3.20 -17.62 33.09
CA ARG A 603 2.61 -16.30 33.39
C ARG A 603 1.12 -16.40 33.70
N ILE A 604 0.39 -17.26 33.00
CA ILE A 604 -1.04 -17.47 33.23
C ILE A 604 -1.27 -18.16 34.58
N THR A 605 -0.50 -19.20 34.91
CA THR A 605 -0.63 -19.90 36.20
C THR A 605 -0.23 -19.02 37.39
N ASN A 606 0.72 -18.09 37.21
CA ASN A 606 1.11 -17.13 38.23
C ASN A 606 -0.03 -16.17 38.63
N LEU A 607 -1.09 -16.04 37.84
CA LEU A 607 -2.31 -15.31 38.21
C LEU A 607 -3.24 -16.10 39.15
N GLY A 608 -2.86 -17.34 39.51
CA GLY A 608 -3.68 -18.24 40.34
C GLY A 608 -4.64 -19.12 39.55
N VAL A 609 -4.44 -19.27 38.24
CA VAL A 609 -5.19 -20.22 37.40
C VAL A 609 -4.74 -21.64 37.72
N ASN A 610 -5.69 -22.50 38.08
CA ASN A 610 -5.42 -23.91 38.39
C ASN A 610 -5.71 -24.80 37.18
N ILE A 611 -4.74 -25.64 36.78
CA ILE A 611 -4.87 -26.55 35.63
C ILE A 611 -4.91 -27.99 36.12
N ASN A 612 -6.04 -28.67 35.90
CA ASN A 612 -6.31 -30.04 36.30
C ASN A 612 -6.04 -30.98 35.11
N TYR A 613 -4.85 -31.57 35.08
CA TYR A 613 -4.42 -32.50 34.02
C TYR A 613 -5.06 -33.89 34.14
N ASN A 614 -5.04 -34.65 33.03
CA ASN A 614 -5.59 -36.00 32.93
C ASN A 614 -7.08 -36.10 33.33
N GLN A 615 -7.85 -35.04 33.08
CA GLN A 615 -9.29 -34.99 33.34
C GLN A 615 -10.06 -34.82 32.04
N LYS A 616 -10.34 -35.94 31.35
CA LYS A 616 -11.30 -35.94 30.25
C LYS A 616 -12.71 -35.73 30.81
N ILE A 617 -13.42 -34.75 30.28
CA ILE A 617 -14.80 -34.46 30.69
C ILE A 617 -15.75 -35.37 29.92
N ASP A 618 -16.59 -36.09 30.66
CA ASP A 618 -17.72 -36.87 30.15
C ASP A 618 -19.05 -36.21 30.52
N LYS A 619 -20.18 -36.79 30.08
CA LYS A 619 -21.52 -36.23 30.34
C LYS A 619 -21.79 -36.04 31.85
N PRO A 620 -21.57 -37.04 32.73
CA PRO A 620 -21.78 -36.85 34.17
C PRO A 620 -20.92 -35.74 34.78
N ARG A 621 -19.63 -35.66 34.42
CA ARG A 621 -18.75 -34.62 34.95
C ARG A 621 -19.16 -33.24 34.45
N PHE A 622 -19.58 -33.12 33.18
CA PHE A 622 -20.07 -31.86 32.62
C PHE A 622 -21.28 -31.31 33.38
N GLU A 623 -22.27 -32.17 33.68
CA GLU A 623 -23.44 -31.75 34.47
C GLU A 623 -23.07 -31.34 35.90
N LYS A 624 -22.07 -32.01 36.51
CA LYS A 624 -21.53 -31.60 37.81
C LYS A 624 -20.85 -30.22 37.74
N LEU A 625 -20.07 -29.94 36.69
CA LEU A 625 -19.42 -28.63 36.51
C LEU A 625 -20.45 -27.49 36.41
N LYS A 626 -21.62 -27.73 35.78
CA LYS A 626 -22.70 -26.74 35.69
C LYS A 626 -23.29 -26.36 37.05
N GLN A 627 -23.18 -27.24 38.05
CA GLN A 627 -23.64 -26.97 39.41
C GLN A 627 -22.55 -26.29 40.26
N GLU A 628 -21.27 -26.59 39.98
CA GLU A 628 -20.12 -26.11 40.77
C GLU A 628 -19.62 -24.71 40.37
N TYR A 629 -19.85 -24.30 39.12
CA TYR A 629 -19.29 -23.08 38.53
C TYR A 629 -20.37 -22.15 38.00
N ASN A 630 -20.12 -20.84 38.03
CA ASN A 630 -21.06 -19.83 37.52
C ASN A 630 -21.10 -19.78 36.00
N TYR A 631 -19.95 -20.02 35.35
CA TYR A 631 -19.81 -20.06 33.89
C TYR A 631 -18.92 -21.23 33.47
N ILE A 632 -19.19 -21.77 32.28
CA ILE A 632 -18.35 -22.78 31.63
C ILE A 632 -17.90 -22.26 30.27
N TYR A 633 -16.62 -22.43 29.94
CA TYR A 633 -16.09 -22.17 28.61
C TYR A 633 -15.48 -23.44 27.99
N ILE A 634 -16.04 -23.87 26.87
CA ILE A 634 -15.61 -25.05 26.10
C ILE A 634 -14.56 -24.60 25.08
N ALA A 635 -13.32 -25.04 25.28
CA ALA A 635 -12.15 -24.68 24.47
C ALA A 635 -11.32 -25.92 24.07
N ILE A 636 -12.01 -27.01 23.73
CA ILE A 636 -11.42 -28.33 23.48
C ILE A 636 -10.66 -28.44 22.16
N GLY A 637 -10.83 -27.48 21.23
CA GLY A 637 -10.22 -27.50 19.89
C GLY A 637 -10.87 -28.47 18.90
N ALA A 638 -10.19 -28.73 17.77
CA ALA A 638 -10.55 -29.76 16.80
C ALA A 638 -9.53 -30.91 16.89
N GLN A 639 -9.90 -32.01 17.56
CA GLN A 639 -8.92 -33.00 18.04
C GLN A 639 -8.61 -34.09 17.03
N LYS A 640 -9.45 -34.28 16.01
CA LYS A 640 -9.37 -35.43 15.10
C LYS A 640 -8.99 -34.97 13.70
N ALA A 641 -8.00 -35.60 13.06
CA ALA A 641 -7.72 -35.32 11.65
C ALA A 641 -8.86 -35.84 10.74
N LYS A 642 -9.12 -35.14 9.64
CA LYS A 642 -10.07 -35.59 8.62
C LYS A 642 -9.54 -36.84 7.93
N ALA A 643 -10.35 -37.89 7.94
CA ALA A 643 -10.01 -39.13 7.26
C ALA A 643 -9.96 -38.95 5.73
N LEU A 644 -9.07 -39.70 5.09
CA LEU A 644 -9.03 -39.83 3.63
C LEU A 644 -10.04 -40.90 3.21
N ASP A 645 -11.16 -40.48 2.64
CA ASP A 645 -12.27 -41.37 2.25
C ASP A 645 -12.09 -41.90 0.83
N ILE A 646 -11.11 -42.79 0.63
CA ILE A 646 -10.84 -43.48 -0.64
C ILE A 646 -10.49 -44.96 -0.41
N GLU A 647 -10.61 -45.77 -1.45
CA GLU A 647 -10.22 -47.18 -1.41
C GLU A 647 -8.73 -47.32 -1.02
N GLY A 648 -8.44 -48.21 -0.06
CA GLY A 648 -7.07 -48.49 0.41
C GLY A 648 -6.56 -47.56 1.53
N ALA A 649 -7.34 -46.60 2.01
CA ALA A 649 -6.92 -45.65 3.04
C ALA A 649 -6.52 -46.25 4.41
N ASN A 650 -6.92 -47.50 4.69
CA ASN A 650 -6.56 -48.23 5.91
C ASN A 650 -5.26 -49.06 5.77
N ALA A 651 -4.54 -48.95 4.64
CA ALA A 651 -3.30 -49.69 4.42
C ALA A 651 -2.18 -49.27 5.40
N LYS A 652 -1.30 -50.21 5.76
CA LYS A 652 -0.10 -49.90 6.55
C LYS A 652 0.81 -48.97 5.75
N GLY A 653 1.28 -47.90 6.36
CA GLY A 653 2.01 -46.83 5.68
C GLY A 653 1.15 -45.59 5.38
N VAL A 654 -0.16 -45.64 5.63
CA VAL A 654 -0.97 -44.42 5.76
C VAL A 654 -0.91 -43.96 7.22
N LEU A 655 -0.37 -42.76 7.47
CA LEU A 655 -0.17 -42.23 8.83
C LEU A 655 -1.10 -41.05 9.09
N ASP A 656 -1.64 -40.94 10.30
CA ASP A 656 -2.37 -39.74 10.72
C ASP A 656 -1.40 -38.55 10.87
N PRO A 657 -1.67 -37.38 10.25
CA PRO A 657 -0.76 -36.25 10.26
C PRO A 657 -0.51 -35.68 11.66
N LEU A 658 -1.51 -35.66 12.54
CA LEU A 658 -1.39 -35.08 13.88
C LEU A 658 -0.65 -36.04 14.81
N GLN A 659 -0.97 -37.32 14.74
CA GLN A 659 -0.25 -38.35 15.48
C GLN A 659 1.22 -38.39 15.04
N PHE A 660 1.49 -38.35 13.73
CA PHE A 660 2.85 -38.30 13.19
C PHE A 660 3.66 -37.13 13.77
N LEU A 661 3.10 -35.92 13.78
CA LEU A 661 3.78 -34.74 14.32
C LEU A 661 4.01 -34.86 15.83
N SER A 662 3.03 -35.40 16.57
CA SER A 662 3.13 -35.65 18.02
C SER A 662 4.22 -36.68 18.34
N ASP A 663 4.24 -37.82 17.65
CA ASP A 663 5.22 -38.90 17.80
C ASP A 663 6.64 -38.35 17.59
N VAL A 664 6.87 -37.60 16.50
CA VAL A 664 8.17 -37.00 16.21
C VAL A 664 8.60 -36.01 17.29
N LYS A 665 7.66 -35.24 17.82
CA LYS A 665 7.94 -34.30 18.91
C LYS A 665 8.26 -35.00 20.24
N ASN A 666 7.75 -36.22 20.43
CA ASN A 666 8.10 -37.11 21.54
C ASN A 666 9.35 -37.96 21.25
N CYS A 667 10.15 -37.57 20.24
CA CYS A 667 11.38 -38.24 19.82
C CYS A 667 11.18 -39.66 19.27
N GLU A 668 10.00 -39.97 18.76
CA GLU A 668 9.72 -41.20 18.04
C GLU A 668 9.90 -41.01 16.53
N ASN A 669 10.20 -42.08 15.79
CA ASN A 669 10.26 -42.03 14.33
C ASN A 669 9.24 -43.02 13.71
N PRO A 670 8.02 -42.55 13.43
CA PRO A 670 6.97 -43.39 12.85
C PRO A 670 7.14 -43.63 11.33
N LEU A 671 8.11 -42.97 10.68
CA LEU A 671 8.26 -42.99 9.23
C LEU A 671 8.82 -44.33 8.71
N LYS A 672 8.22 -44.87 7.64
CA LYS A 672 8.68 -46.09 6.97
C LYS A 672 8.92 -45.82 5.48
N GLY A 673 10.06 -46.25 4.96
CA GLY A 673 10.42 -46.04 3.55
C GLY A 673 11.05 -44.67 3.25
N LYS A 674 11.28 -44.40 1.97
CA LYS A 674 12.10 -43.28 1.49
C LYS A 674 11.32 -42.30 0.60
N ASN A 675 10.20 -42.73 0.02
CA ASN A 675 9.34 -41.89 -0.84
C ASN A 675 8.03 -41.62 -0.12
N VAL A 676 7.80 -40.35 0.26
CA VAL A 676 6.67 -39.97 1.12
C VAL A 676 5.78 -38.97 0.41
N ALA A 677 4.49 -39.26 0.36
CA ALA A 677 3.48 -38.34 -0.16
C ALA A 677 2.71 -37.65 0.97
N ILE A 678 2.61 -36.33 0.90
CA ILE A 678 1.75 -35.52 1.76
C ILE A 678 0.56 -35.03 0.94
N ILE A 679 -0.66 -35.32 1.37
CA ILE A 679 -1.87 -34.90 0.64
C ILE A 679 -2.45 -33.67 1.35
N GLY A 680 -2.45 -32.52 0.69
CA GLY A 680 -2.99 -31.27 1.24
C GLY A 680 -2.17 -30.04 0.86
N GLY A 681 -2.62 -28.88 1.31
CA GLY A 681 -1.93 -27.60 1.03
C GLY A 681 -2.03 -26.57 2.15
N GLY A 682 -2.44 -26.96 3.35
CA GLY A 682 -2.47 -26.09 4.54
C GLY A 682 -1.21 -26.19 5.38
N ASN A 683 -1.14 -25.42 6.47
CA ASN A 683 0.03 -25.38 7.35
C ASN A 683 0.41 -26.76 7.91
N THR A 684 -0.56 -27.61 8.27
CA THR A 684 -0.28 -29.00 8.68
C THR A 684 0.44 -29.79 7.59
N ALA A 685 0.10 -29.59 6.30
CA ALA A 685 0.79 -30.25 5.21
C ALA A 685 2.24 -29.75 5.08
N MET A 686 2.47 -28.45 5.25
CA MET A 686 3.83 -27.87 5.21
C MET A 686 4.67 -28.38 6.39
N ASP A 687 4.13 -28.31 7.61
CA ASP A 687 4.80 -28.80 8.83
C ASP A 687 5.14 -30.29 8.70
N THR A 688 4.21 -31.11 8.20
CA THR A 688 4.42 -32.54 7.98
C THR A 688 5.52 -32.76 6.94
N ALA A 689 5.43 -32.13 5.77
CA ALA A 689 6.41 -32.31 4.70
C ALA A 689 7.83 -31.92 5.14
N ARG A 690 7.96 -30.78 5.81
CA ARG A 690 9.23 -30.27 6.35
C ARG A 690 9.77 -31.11 7.50
N THR A 691 8.89 -31.73 8.30
CA THR A 691 9.27 -32.71 9.33
C THR A 691 9.81 -33.99 8.70
N VAL A 692 9.12 -34.52 7.68
CA VAL A 692 9.58 -35.69 6.93
C VAL A 692 10.92 -35.42 6.25
N TYR A 693 11.11 -34.25 5.65
CA TYR A 693 12.38 -33.83 5.05
C TYR A 693 13.56 -33.95 6.05
N ARG A 694 13.35 -33.54 7.29
CA ARG A 694 14.35 -33.64 8.36
C ARG A 694 14.62 -35.08 8.79
N LEU A 695 13.59 -35.93 8.84
CA LEU A 695 13.75 -37.35 9.17
C LEU A 695 14.47 -38.14 8.07
N LEU A 696 14.16 -37.86 6.79
CA LEU A 696 14.75 -38.55 5.64
C LEU A 696 16.21 -38.15 5.39
N LYS A 697 16.62 -36.94 5.77
CA LYS A 697 17.95 -36.39 5.48
C LYS A 697 18.30 -36.49 3.99
N ASP A 698 19.32 -37.26 3.61
CA ASP A 698 19.74 -37.48 2.21
C ASP A 698 19.17 -38.78 1.61
N ASN A 699 18.36 -39.52 2.37
CA ASN A 699 18.01 -40.90 2.06
C ASN A 699 16.66 -41.05 1.36
N GLY A 700 15.96 -39.98 1.00
CA GLY A 700 14.61 -40.06 0.44
C GLY A 700 14.07 -38.76 -0.15
N LYS A 701 12.83 -38.82 -0.65
CA LYS A 701 12.11 -37.72 -1.31
C LYS A 701 10.74 -37.50 -0.65
N VAL A 702 10.38 -36.22 -0.50
CA VAL A 702 9.06 -35.79 -0.03
C VAL A 702 8.35 -35.08 -1.18
N THR A 703 7.09 -35.46 -1.42
CA THR A 703 6.25 -34.84 -2.44
C THR A 703 4.91 -34.43 -1.84
N ILE A 704 4.48 -33.21 -2.11
CA ILE A 704 3.18 -32.68 -1.73
C ILE A 704 2.23 -32.81 -2.92
N LEU A 705 1.10 -33.47 -2.72
CA LEU A 705 0.04 -33.64 -3.71
C LEU A 705 -1.08 -32.63 -3.41
N TYR A 706 -1.31 -31.70 -4.33
CA TYR A 706 -2.32 -30.66 -4.16
C TYR A 706 -3.28 -30.54 -5.34
N ARG A 707 -4.58 -30.53 -5.04
CA ARG A 707 -5.66 -30.49 -6.04
C ARG A 707 -5.85 -29.14 -6.75
N ARG A 708 -5.09 -28.10 -6.41
CA ARG A 708 -5.11 -26.77 -7.05
C ARG A 708 -3.68 -26.30 -7.31
N THR A 709 -3.47 -25.03 -7.63
CA THR A 709 -2.14 -24.43 -7.76
C THR A 709 -1.68 -23.82 -6.43
N ILE A 710 -0.38 -23.54 -6.31
CA ILE A 710 0.30 -22.87 -5.19
C ILE A 710 -0.42 -21.56 -4.85
N LYS A 711 -0.94 -20.84 -5.85
CA LYS A 711 -1.70 -19.60 -5.65
C LYS A 711 -2.97 -19.78 -4.81
N GLU A 712 -3.57 -20.97 -4.82
CA GLU A 712 -4.75 -21.28 -4.00
C GLU A 712 -4.43 -22.11 -2.75
N MET A 713 -3.16 -22.32 -2.40
CA MET A 713 -2.78 -23.01 -1.17
C MET A 713 -3.17 -22.17 0.07
N PRO A 714 -3.83 -22.77 1.06
CA PRO A 714 -4.19 -22.07 2.30
C PRO A 714 -3.04 -21.93 3.31
N ALA A 715 -1.89 -22.57 3.07
CA ALA A 715 -0.71 -22.42 3.91
C ALA A 715 -0.12 -21.01 3.84
N ASP A 716 0.59 -20.61 4.89
CA ASP A 716 1.29 -19.33 4.93
C ASP A 716 2.38 -19.31 3.83
N ALA A 717 2.49 -18.20 3.11
CA ALA A 717 3.40 -18.09 1.95
C ALA A 717 4.86 -18.35 2.32
N GLU A 718 5.27 -17.96 3.53
CA GLU A 718 6.60 -18.23 4.09
C GLU A 718 6.85 -19.74 4.24
N GLU A 719 5.83 -20.51 4.65
CA GLU A 719 5.94 -21.96 4.83
C GLU A 719 6.01 -22.71 3.49
N ILE A 720 5.26 -22.23 2.49
CA ILE A 720 5.34 -22.75 1.11
C ILE A 720 6.74 -22.47 0.55
N LYS A 721 7.23 -21.23 0.69
CA LYS A 721 8.57 -20.84 0.24
C LYS A 721 9.63 -21.69 0.94
N ALA A 722 9.55 -21.87 2.26
CA ALA A 722 10.49 -22.68 3.01
C ALA A 722 10.50 -24.15 2.56
N ALA A 723 9.32 -24.71 2.20
CA ALA A 723 9.24 -26.07 1.66
C ALA A 723 9.92 -26.18 0.28
N LEU A 724 9.67 -25.22 -0.62
CA LEU A 724 10.31 -25.16 -1.94
C LEU A 724 11.82 -24.96 -1.83
N ASP A 725 12.28 -24.06 -0.95
CA ASP A 725 13.70 -23.82 -0.66
C ASP A 725 14.39 -25.07 -0.10
N GLU A 726 13.68 -25.87 0.72
CA GLU A 726 14.14 -27.17 1.24
C GLU A 726 14.12 -28.29 0.16
N GLY A 727 13.72 -28.00 -1.09
CA GLY A 727 13.71 -28.94 -2.20
C GLY A 727 12.52 -29.91 -2.19
N ILE A 728 11.46 -29.60 -1.43
CA ILE A 728 10.24 -30.40 -1.37
C ILE A 728 9.43 -30.15 -2.64
N GLU A 729 9.15 -31.22 -3.38
CA GLU A 729 8.38 -31.14 -4.63
C GLU A 729 6.90 -30.93 -4.35
N ILE A 730 6.26 -30.02 -5.08
CA ILE A 730 4.80 -29.84 -5.06
C ILE A 730 4.27 -30.23 -6.44
N ILE A 731 3.43 -31.25 -6.49
CA ILE A 731 2.66 -31.61 -7.68
C ILE A 731 1.29 -30.93 -7.55
N GLU A 732 1.10 -29.89 -8.36
CA GLU A 732 -0.17 -29.15 -8.46
C GLU A 732 -1.21 -29.93 -9.27
N LEU A 733 -2.46 -29.51 -9.17
CA LEU A 733 -3.56 -29.99 -9.99
C LEU A 733 -3.70 -31.53 -9.99
N VAL A 734 -3.55 -32.14 -8.82
CA VAL A 734 -3.63 -33.60 -8.64
C VAL A 734 -4.50 -33.94 -7.44
N SER A 735 -5.39 -34.93 -7.57
CA SER A 735 -6.21 -35.41 -6.45
C SER A 735 -6.11 -36.93 -6.33
N PRO A 736 -6.03 -37.46 -5.10
CA PRO A 736 -6.01 -38.91 -4.87
C PRO A 736 -7.38 -39.54 -5.16
N GLU A 737 -7.35 -40.75 -5.73
CA GLU A 737 -8.53 -41.57 -6.07
C GLU A 737 -8.51 -42.92 -5.34
N LYS A 738 -7.33 -43.54 -5.23
CA LYS A 738 -7.15 -44.85 -4.60
C LYS A 738 -5.73 -45.03 -4.09
N ILE A 739 -5.55 -45.71 -2.96
CA ILE A 739 -4.24 -46.16 -2.48
C ILE A 739 -3.98 -47.58 -2.96
N VAL A 740 -2.79 -47.78 -3.54
CA VAL A 740 -2.32 -49.09 -4.00
C VAL A 740 -1.49 -49.72 -2.89
N SER A 741 -1.84 -50.95 -2.52
CA SER A 741 -1.14 -51.69 -1.48
C SER A 741 -0.79 -53.12 -1.93
N GLU A 742 0.36 -53.62 -1.48
CA GLU A 742 0.82 -54.99 -1.63
C GLU A 742 1.02 -55.58 -0.23
N ASN A 743 0.46 -56.78 0.03
CA ASN A 743 0.48 -57.40 1.36
C ASN A 743 -0.04 -56.47 2.50
N GLY A 744 -0.98 -55.57 2.16
CA GLY A 744 -1.53 -54.57 3.08
C GLY A 744 -0.60 -53.40 3.40
N GLN A 745 0.54 -53.26 2.71
CA GLN A 745 1.49 -52.14 2.81
C GLN A 745 1.37 -51.23 1.59
N VAL A 746 1.41 -49.91 1.79
CA VAL A 746 1.39 -48.91 0.71
C VAL A 746 2.58 -49.11 -0.25
N VAL A 747 2.29 -49.10 -1.56
CA VAL A 747 3.30 -49.06 -2.65
C VAL A 747 3.08 -47.90 -3.64
N GLY A 748 1.92 -47.23 -3.55
CA GLY A 748 1.62 -46.07 -4.39
C GLY A 748 0.21 -45.52 -4.19
N ILE A 749 -0.11 -44.50 -4.99
CA ILE A 749 -1.40 -43.82 -5.01
C ILE A 749 -1.81 -43.54 -6.45
N VAL A 750 -3.07 -43.81 -6.77
CA VAL A 750 -3.69 -43.42 -8.04
C VAL A 750 -4.24 -42.02 -7.87
N CYS A 751 -3.89 -41.14 -8.80
CA CYS A 751 -4.35 -39.77 -8.83
C CYS A 751 -4.91 -39.37 -10.18
N SER A 752 -5.92 -38.51 -10.19
CA SER A 752 -6.43 -37.85 -11.39
C SER A 752 -5.87 -36.44 -11.53
N LYS A 753 -5.70 -35.99 -12.77
CA LYS A 753 -5.37 -34.60 -13.07
C LYS A 753 -6.60 -33.72 -12.86
N MET A 754 -6.35 -32.50 -12.39
CA MET A 754 -7.34 -31.47 -12.13
C MET A 754 -7.15 -30.29 -13.07
N GLU A 755 -8.22 -29.57 -13.34
CA GLU A 755 -8.20 -28.22 -13.89
C GLU A 755 -8.92 -27.25 -12.95
N LEU A 756 -8.63 -25.96 -13.06
CA LEU A 756 -9.30 -24.95 -12.25
C LEU A 756 -10.58 -24.50 -12.95
N GLY A 757 -11.73 -24.76 -12.34
CA GLY A 757 -13.02 -24.20 -12.73
C GLY A 757 -13.21 -22.76 -12.26
N GLU A 758 -14.47 -22.36 -12.11
CA GLU A 758 -14.86 -21.03 -11.63
C GLU A 758 -14.42 -20.77 -10.18
N ALA A 759 -14.22 -19.50 -9.86
CA ALA A 759 -13.97 -19.02 -8.51
C ALA A 759 -15.23 -19.12 -7.64
N ASP A 760 -15.06 -19.48 -6.36
CA ASP A 760 -16.12 -19.39 -5.36
C ASP A 760 -16.34 -17.92 -4.89
N GLU A 761 -17.28 -17.71 -3.97
CA GLU A 761 -17.58 -16.39 -3.38
C GLU A 761 -16.36 -15.72 -2.71
N LYS A 762 -15.32 -16.49 -2.38
CA LYS A 762 -14.07 -16.02 -1.78
C LYS A 762 -12.95 -15.85 -2.82
N GLY A 763 -13.27 -15.98 -4.11
CA GLY A 763 -12.33 -15.88 -5.22
C GLY A 763 -11.50 -17.15 -5.46
N ARG A 764 -11.72 -18.23 -4.70
CA ARG A 764 -10.92 -19.46 -4.78
C ARG A 764 -11.48 -20.40 -5.84
N ARG A 765 -10.65 -20.78 -6.82
CA ARG A 765 -11.08 -21.64 -7.94
C ARG A 765 -11.38 -23.07 -7.49
N LYS A 766 -12.46 -23.64 -8.01
CA LYS A 766 -12.86 -25.03 -7.74
C LYS A 766 -12.02 -26.01 -8.58
N PRO A 767 -11.49 -27.10 -8.01
CA PRO A 767 -10.82 -28.13 -8.78
C PRO A 767 -11.86 -29.00 -9.49
N VAL A 768 -11.65 -29.26 -10.78
CA VAL A 768 -12.51 -30.10 -11.62
C VAL A 768 -11.67 -31.24 -12.18
N LYS A 769 -12.16 -32.47 -12.03
CA LYS A 769 -11.48 -33.67 -12.50
C LYS A 769 -11.45 -33.72 -14.02
N ILE A 770 -10.27 -33.91 -14.60
CA ILE A 770 -10.11 -34.23 -16.02
C ILE A 770 -10.42 -35.72 -16.18
N LYS A 771 -11.37 -36.06 -17.07
CA LYS A 771 -11.75 -37.45 -17.33
C LYS A 771 -10.57 -38.25 -17.89
N ASP A 772 -10.51 -39.54 -17.53
CA ASP A 772 -9.54 -40.53 -18.03
C ASP A 772 -8.07 -40.08 -17.88
N SER A 773 -7.76 -39.40 -16.77
CA SER A 773 -6.45 -38.81 -16.48
C SER A 773 -5.72 -39.48 -15.29
N GLU A 774 -6.26 -40.61 -14.84
CA GLU A 774 -5.73 -41.41 -13.74
C GLU A 774 -4.31 -41.92 -14.05
N HIS A 775 -3.40 -41.72 -13.12
CA HIS A 775 -2.05 -42.27 -13.16
C HIS A 775 -1.58 -42.66 -11.77
N THR A 776 -0.67 -43.63 -11.69
CA THR A 776 -0.14 -44.14 -10.41
C THR A 776 1.20 -43.49 -10.10
N LEU A 777 1.30 -42.91 -8.90
CA LEU A 777 2.54 -42.39 -8.32
C LEU A 777 3.04 -43.37 -7.24
N LYS A 778 4.34 -43.68 -7.23
CA LYS A 778 4.93 -44.65 -6.29
C LYS A 778 5.36 -43.97 -5.00
N PHE A 779 4.90 -44.49 -3.86
CA PHE A 779 5.22 -43.99 -2.53
C PHE A 779 5.22 -45.14 -1.51
N ASP A 780 6.05 -45.03 -0.48
CA ASP A 780 6.17 -46.00 0.61
C ASP A 780 5.30 -45.62 1.82
N THR A 781 5.09 -44.32 2.01
CA THR A 781 4.25 -43.73 3.06
C THR A 781 3.38 -42.61 2.50
N ILE A 782 2.15 -42.51 2.99
CA ILE A 782 1.18 -41.47 2.62
C ILE A 782 0.65 -40.81 3.90
N ILE A 783 0.64 -39.48 3.96
CA ILE A 783 0.14 -38.71 5.11
C ILE A 783 -0.94 -37.72 4.64
N PRO A 784 -2.24 -37.96 4.93
CA PRO A 784 -3.34 -37.11 4.49
C PRO A 784 -3.60 -35.94 5.45
N ALA A 785 -3.09 -34.75 5.11
CA ALA A 785 -3.28 -33.50 5.87
C ALA A 785 -4.49 -32.68 5.34
N LEU A 786 -5.70 -33.24 5.49
CA LEU A 786 -6.94 -32.72 4.89
C LEU A 786 -7.77 -31.78 5.78
N GLY A 787 -7.33 -31.51 7.01
CA GLY A 787 -8.03 -30.69 8.00
C GLY A 787 -8.37 -31.47 9.27
N GLN A 788 -9.22 -30.90 10.13
CA GLN A 788 -9.57 -31.47 11.43
C GLN A 788 -11.08 -31.35 11.69
N ASP A 789 -11.61 -32.25 12.52
CA ASP A 789 -12.97 -32.31 13.02
C ASP A 789 -13.02 -32.13 14.54
N VAL A 790 -14.08 -31.49 15.02
CA VAL A 790 -14.36 -31.30 16.45
C VAL A 790 -15.12 -32.51 16.98
N VAL A 791 -14.66 -33.06 18.10
CA VAL A 791 -15.34 -34.16 18.80
C VAL A 791 -15.85 -33.63 20.14
N LEU A 792 -17.16 -33.38 20.22
CA LEU A 792 -17.85 -32.96 21.43
C LEU A 792 -18.87 -34.04 21.84
N ASP A 793 -18.44 -34.98 22.67
CA ASP A 793 -19.21 -36.18 23.08
C ASP A 793 -19.90 -36.04 24.46
N PHE A 794 -19.53 -35.01 25.23
CA PHE A 794 -19.97 -34.82 26.62
C PHE A 794 -21.11 -33.80 26.81
N ALA A 795 -21.51 -33.07 25.76
CA ALA A 795 -22.60 -32.10 25.82
C ALA A 795 -23.33 -32.03 24.48
N ASP A 796 -24.65 -31.89 24.53
CA ASP A 796 -25.47 -31.61 23.35
C ASP A 796 -25.76 -30.10 23.32
N ILE A 797 -25.12 -29.38 22.41
CA ILE A 797 -25.18 -27.92 22.33
C ILE A 797 -25.46 -27.46 20.91
N SER A 798 -26.35 -26.47 20.76
CA SER A 798 -26.40 -25.61 19.59
C SER A 798 -25.39 -24.49 19.74
N ILE A 799 -24.57 -24.24 18.72
CA ILE A 799 -23.66 -23.09 18.68
C ILE A 799 -24.46 -21.87 18.22
N GLU A 800 -24.47 -20.82 19.03
CA GLU A 800 -25.13 -19.55 18.74
C GLU A 800 -24.11 -18.45 18.37
N LYS A 801 -24.57 -17.21 18.22
CA LYS A 801 -23.69 -16.07 17.94
C LYS A 801 -22.88 -15.69 19.18
N ASP A 802 -21.78 -14.98 18.98
CA ASP A 802 -20.98 -14.38 20.06
C ASP A 802 -20.51 -15.38 21.14
N PHE A 803 -20.10 -16.58 20.72
CA PHE A 803 -19.58 -17.67 21.57
C PHE A 803 -20.64 -18.33 22.47
N GLU A 804 -21.90 -17.93 22.40
CA GLU A 804 -22.97 -18.52 23.22
C GLU A 804 -23.36 -19.90 22.70
N THR A 805 -23.97 -20.68 23.58
CA THR A 805 -24.56 -21.98 23.27
C THR A 805 -26.03 -22.00 23.68
N GLY A 806 -26.78 -23.00 23.23
CA GLY A 806 -28.16 -23.21 23.71
C GLY A 806 -28.28 -23.52 25.22
N LEU A 807 -27.16 -23.64 25.94
CA LEU A 807 -27.12 -23.83 27.39
C LEU A 807 -26.76 -22.51 28.10
N SER A 808 -27.53 -22.15 29.12
CA SER A 808 -27.30 -20.94 29.92
C SER A 808 -25.91 -20.96 30.59
N ASN A 809 -25.21 -19.83 30.53
CA ASN A 809 -23.87 -19.61 31.08
C ASN A 809 -22.77 -20.54 30.54
N VAL A 810 -23.02 -21.25 29.42
CA VAL A 810 -22.03 -22.06 28.72
C VAL A 810 -21.65 -21.40 27.40
N LEU A 811 -20.34 -21.15 27.22
CA LEU A 811 -19.77 -20.55 26.03
C LEU A 811 -18.82 -21.54 25.34
N ILE A 812 -18.56 -21.35 24.04
CA ILE A 812 -17.65 -22.16 23.22
C ILE A 812 -16.74 -21.27 22.38
N GLY A 813 -15.47 -21.64 22.20
CA GLY A 813 -14.53 -20.86 21.39
C GLY A 813 -13.30 -21.62 20.89
N GLY A 814 -12.44 -20.91 20.16
CA GLY A 814 -11.31 -21.51 19.46
C GLY A 814 -11.76 -22.41 18.32
N ASP A 815 -10.96 -23.43 18.00
CA ASP A 815 -11.28 -24.35 16.90
C ASP A 815 -12.56 -25.14 17.14
N ALA A 816 -13.01 -25.28 18.40
CA ALA A 816 -14.29 -25.91 18.73
C ALA A 816 -15.50 -25.09 18.23
N TYR A 817 -15.35 -23.76 18.11
CA TYR A 817 -16.37 -22.85 17.59
C TYR A 817 -16.22 -22.62 16.07
N ARG A 818 -14.97 -22.52 15.58
CA ARG A 818 -14.69 -22.09 14.20
C ARG A 818 -14.39 -23.23 13.22
N GLY A 819 -14.06 -24.42 13.73
CA GLY A 819 -13.22 -25.37 13.01
C GLY A 819 -11.75 -24.92 12.99
N ALA A 820 -10.86 -25.77 12.45
CA ALA A 820 -9.42 -25.53 12.43
C ALA A 820 -9.05 -24.13 11.89
N ALA A 821 -8.46 -23.29 12.75
CA ALA A 821 -8.09 -21.91 12.45
C ALA A 821 -6.61 -21.65 12.83
N THR A 822 -6.28 -20.41 13.19
CA THR A 822 -4.92 -20.00 13.57
C THR A 822 -4.82 -19.68 15.05
N ILE A 823 -3.62 -19.84 15.64
CA ILE A 823 -3.39 -19.69 17.09
C ILE A 823 -3.90 -18.34 17.59
N ILE A 824 -3.61 -17.25 16.86
CA ILE A 824 -4.02 -15.90 17.23
C ILE A 824 -5.55 -15.73 17.24
N LYS A 825 -6.29 -16.43 16.37
CA LYS A 825 -7.76 -16.44 16.39
C LYS A 825 -8.29 -17.18 17.60
N ALA A 826 -7.69 -18.31 17.96
CA ALA A 826 -8.05 -19.03 19.19
C ALA A 826 -7.80 -18.16 20.44
N VAL A 827 -6.67 -17.46 20.50
CA VAL A 827 -6.35 -16.51 21.57
C VAL A 827 -7.38 -15.37 21.62
N ALA A 828 -7.77 -14.82 20.47
CA ALA A 828 -8.79 -13.79 20.37
C ALA A 828 -10.17 -14.27 20.83
N ASP A 829 -10.57 -15.50 20.49
CA ASP A 829 -11.83 -16.09 20.95
C ASP A 829 -11.84 -16.25 22.47
N GLY A 830 -10.73 -16.71 23.07
CA GLY A 830 -10.60 -16.78 24.52
C GLY A 830 -10.75 -15.42 25.21
N LYS A 831 -10.10 -14.39 24.66
CA LYS A 831 -10.21 -12.99 25.12
C LYS A 831 -11.65 -12.49 25.04
N ASN A 832 -12.30 -12.67 23.89
CA ASN A 832 -13.64 -12.15 23.66
C ASN A 832 -14.69 -12.91 24.48
N ALA A 833 -14.55 -14.23 24.65
CA ALA A 833 -15.40 -15.03 25.53
C ALA A 833 -15.25 -14.60 27.01
N ALA A 834 -14.02 -14.33 27.47
CA ALA A 834 -13.79 -13.79 28.81
C ALA A 834 -14.49 -12.43 29.00
N PHE A 835 -14.38 -11.51 28.03
CA PHE A 835 -15.05 -10.22 28.10
C PHE A 835 -16.58 -10.33 28.03
N LYS A 836 -17.10 -11.32 27.29
CA LYS A 836 -18.53 -11.62 27.27
C LYS A 836 -19.00 -12.11 28.65
N ILE A 837 -18.28 -13.05 29.28
CA ILE A 837 -18.57 -13.51 30.65
C ILE A 837 -18.58 -12.31 31.62
N MET A 838 -17.57 -11.42 31.54
CA MET A 838 -17.49 -10.24 32.39
C MET A 838 -18.67 -9.29 32.20
N LYS A 839 -19.06 -9.03 30.95
CA LYS A 839 -20.21 -8.17 30.63
C LYS A 839 -21.54 -8.77 31.08
N SER A 840 -21.67 -10.10 31.02
CA SER A 840 -22.84 -10.82 31.52
C SER A 840 -22.94 -10.77 33.04
N ALA A 841 -21.81 -10.83 33.75
CA ALA A 841 -21.77 -10.74 35.21
C ALA A 841 -21.92 -9.30 35.73
N ASP A 842 -21.37 -8.32 35.01
CA ASP A 842 -21.42 -6.89 35.35
C ASP A 842 -21.70 -6.05 34.09
N LYS A 843 -22.91 -5.48 34.02
CA LYS A 843 -23.33 -4.64 32.90
C LYS A 843 -22.53 -3.33 32.79
N SER A 844 -21.85 -2.91 33.85
CA SER A 844 -20.98 -1.73 33.84
C SER A 844 -19.57 -2.02 33.31
N PHE A 845 -19.25 -3.28 33.04
CA PHE A 845 -17.96 -3.68 32.48
C PHE A 845 -17.73 -3.03 31.12
N GLY A 846 -16.74 -2.13 31.08
CA GLY A 846 -16.27 -1.47 29.86
C GLY A 846 -14.75 -1.59 29.76
N ILE A 847 -14.25 -1.86 28.55
CA ILE A 847 -12.82 -1.81 28.26
C ILE A 847 -12.51 -0.38 27.87
N LYS A 848 -11.75 0.32 28.70
CA LYS A 848 -11.17 1.61 28.31
C LYS A 848 -9.89 1.35 27.52
N PRO A 849 -9.79 1.78 26.26
CA PRO A 849 -8.52 1.74 25.56
C PRO A 849 -7.54 2.68 26.29
N LEU A 850 -6.40 2.13 26.72
CA LEU A 850 -5.26 2.92 27.17
C LEU A 850 -4.53 3.37 25.90
N ILE A 851 -4.73 4.61 25.48
CA ILE A 851 -3.99 5.19 24.35
C ILE A 851 -3.02 6.20 24.95
N LYS A 852 -1.73 5.93 24.86
CA LYS A 852 -0.70 6.95 25.12
C LYS A 852 -0.40 7.65 23.80
N ALA A 853 -0.46 8.98 23.81
CA ALA A 853 0.00 9.77 22.67
C ALA A 853 1.51 9.53 22.45
N LYS A 854 1.90 9.27 21.20
CA LYS A 854 3.31 9.18 20.83
C LYS A 854 3.86 10.59 20.67
N GLU A 855 5.08 10.83 21.14
CA GLU A 855 5.75 12.12 20.97
C GLU A 855 6.36 12.23 19.57
N ILE A 856 5.51 12.36 18.55
CA ILE A 856 5.95 12.51 17.14
C ILE A 856 5.18 13.67 16.50
N SER A 857 5.90 14.64 15.95
CA SER A 857 5.26 15.76 15.28
C SER A 857 4.65 15.33 13.93
N PHE A 858 3.59 16.03 13.48
CA PHE A 858 3.00 15.81 12.15
C PHE A 858 4.06 15.90 11.03
N LYS A 859 4.96 16.88 11.15
CA LYS A 859 6.06 17.10 10.22
C LYS A 859 6.96 15.87 10.10
N ASP A 860 7.38 15.30 11.23
CA ASP A 860 8.24 14.12 11.25
C ASP A 860 7.53 12.88 10.68
N LEU A 861 6.21 12.76 10.89
CA LEU A 861 5.40 11.72 10.25
C LEU A 861 5.37 11.87 8.73
N ILE A 862 5.23 13.10 8.20
CA ILE A 862 5.24 13.33 6.75
C ILE A 862 6.63 13.06 6.15
N VAL A 863 7.71 13.50 6.79
CA VAL A 863 9.09 13.20 6.36
C VAL A 863 9.32 11.69 6.35
N LYS A 864 8.93 10.99 7.43
CA LYS A 864 9.03 9.53 7.51
C LYS A 864 8.26 8.82 6.39
N ARG A 865 7.10 9.36 6.01
CA ARG A 865 6.25 8.88 4.91
C ARG A 865 6.72 9.30 3.53
N ALA A 866 7.79 10.09 3.40
CA ALA A 866 8.42 10.41 2.13
C ALA A 866 9.66 9.54 1.85
N THR A 867 10.12 8.76 2.83
CA THR A 867 11.39 8.02 2.77
C THR A 867 11.19 6.51 2.66
N ARG A 868 11.87 5.90 1.68
CA ARG A 868 12.00 4.45 1.53
C ARG A 868 13.22 3.95 2.29
N LYS A 869 13.09 2.81 2.94
CA LYS A 869 14.12 2.13 3.72
C LYS A 869 13.73 0.66 3.83
N TYR A 870 14.45 -0.22 3.15
CA TYR A 870 14.25 -1.66 3.27
C TYR A 870 14.59 -2.14 4.68
N GLY A 871 13.85 -3.15 5.13
CA GLY A 871 14.13 -3.86 6.37
C GLY A 871 15.33 -4.78 6.21
N GLU A 872 15.95 -5.13 7.32
CA GLU A 872 16.86 -6.28 7.34
C GLU A 872 16.05 -7.57 7.29
N HIS A 873 16.61 -8.64 6.76
CA HIS A 873 16.01 -9.97 6.83
C HIS A 873 16.56 -10.71 8.04
N PRO A 874 15.73 -11.46 8.80
CA PRO A 874 16.24 -12.36 9.83
C PRO A 874 17.22 -13.35 9.20
N GLU A 875 18.28 -13.69 9.92
CA GLU A 875 19.22 -14.70 9.43
C GLU A 875 18.55 -16.07 9.45
N GLU A 876 18.62 -16.78 8.33
CA GLU A 876 18.15 -18.14 8.23
C GLU A 876 19.32 -19.12 8.18
N THR A 877 19.13 -20.27 8.81
CA THR A 877 20.08 -21.40 8.68
C THR A 877 20.18 -21.80 7.21
N SER A 878 21.41 -22.03 6.73
CA SER A 878 21.66 -22.43 5.34
C SER A 878 20.95 -23.74 5.01
N LEU A 879 20.53 -23.92 3.74
CA LEU A 879 19.73 -25.07 3.31
C LEU A 879 20.34 -26.42 3.69
N ASN A 880 21.67 -26.55 3.56
CA ASN A 880 22.40 -27.78 3.89
C ASN A 880 22.39 -28.09 5.40
N ALA A 881 22.23 -27.08 6.25
CA ALA A 881 22.19 -27.24 7.70
C ALA A 881 20.76 -27.40 8.26
N ARG A 882 19.71 -27.38 7.41
CA ARG A 882 18.30 -27.52 7.84
C ARG A 882 17.87 -28.97 8.13
N LYS A 883 18.76 -29.96 7.98
CA LYS A 883 18.46 -31.40 8.18
C LYS A 883 18.51 -31.85 9.64
N ASN A 884 17.99 -30.99 10.52
CA ASN A 884 17.83 -31.22 11.95
C ASN A 884 16.57 -30.48 12.44
N PHE A 885 16.32 -30.53 13.75
CA PHE A 885 15.15 -29.90 14.37
C PHE A 885 15.48 -28.56 15.04
N ASP A 886 16.63 -27.96 14.74
CA ASP A 886 17.02 -26.66 15.26
C ASP A 886 16.15 -25.56 14.65
N ILE A 887 16.03 -24.44 15.38
CA ILE A 887 15.27 -23.28 14.90
C ILE A 887 15.93 -22.73 13.64
N VAL A 888 15.16 -22.64 12.56
CA VAL A 888 15.67 -22.21 11.24
C VAL A 888 15.92 -20.70 11.20
N VAL A 889 15.02 -19.90 11.78
CA VAL A 889 15.02 -18.43 11.71
C VAL A 889 15.49 -17.83 13.03
N SER A 890 16.57 -17.06 12.98
CA SER A 890 17.12 -16.39 14.17
C SER A 890 16.22 -15.25 14.66
N GLY A 891 16.42 -14.84 15.91
CA GLY A 891 15.78 -13.63 16.44
C GLY A 891 16.56 -12.38 16.06
N LEU A 892 15.90 -11.23 16.01
CA LEU A 892 16.59 -9.95 15.79
C LEU A 892 17.46 -9.59 17.00
N ASN A 893 18.66 -9.05 16.75
CA ASN A 893 19.40 -8.39 17.82
C ASN A 893 18.86 -6.97 18.10
N LYS A 894 19.33 -6.33 19.18
CA LYS A 894 18.86 -4.99 19.60
C LYS A 894 18.93 -3.94 18.49
N LYS A 895 20.05 -3.86 17.76
CA LYS A 895 20.23 -2.88 16.68
C LYS A 895 19.24 -3.13 15.55
N GLN A 896 19.05 -4.39 15.16
CA GLN A 896 18.12 -4.78 14.11
C GLN A 896 16.68 -4.49 14.51
N ALA A 897 16.27 -4.87 15.73
CA ALA A 897 14.93 -4.64 16.23
C ALA A 897 14.58 -3.15 16.32
N ILE A 898 15.51 -2.30 16.82
CA ILE A 898 15.33 -0.85 16.84
C ILE A 898 15.24 -0.29 15.41
N ALA A 899 16.14 -0.71 14.51
CA ALA A 899 16.15 -0.23 13.13
C ALA A 899 14.86 -0.60 12.38
N GLU A 900 14.35 -1.81 12.61
CA GLU A 900 13.14 -2.34 12.01
C GLU A 900 11.88 -1.68 12.59
N ALA A 901 11.77 -1.59 13.92
CA ALA A 901 10.66 -0.89 14.57
C ALA A 901 10.60 0.59 14.19
N SER A 902 11.77 1.22 14.00
CA SER A 902 11.89 2.60 13.53
C SER A 902 11.40 2.80 12.09
N ARG A 903 11.14 1.76 11.31
CA ARG A 903 10.52 1.88 9.97
C ARG A 903 8.99 2.04 10.05
N CYS A 904 8.36 1.79 11.20
CA CYS A 904 6.91 1.92 11.36
C CYS A 904 6.42 3.31 10.96
N LEU A 905 5.37 3.38 10.14
CA LEU A 905 4.84 4.64 9.65
C LEU A 905 3.84 5.31 10.61
N TYR A 906 3.47 4.64 11.71
CA TYR A 906 2.49 5.12 12.70
C TYR A 906 1.15 5.53 12.05
N CYS A 907 0.50 4.57 11.38
CA CYS A 907 -0.77 4.78 10.65
C CYS A 907 -1.97 5.10 11.54
N ASP A 908 -1.83 4.86 12.84
CA ASP A 908 -2.72 5.21 13.93
C ASP A 908 -2.61 6.67 14.38
N GLU A 909 -1.53 7.38 14.02
CA GLU A 909 -1.38 8.82 14.30
C GLU A 909 -1.85 9.68 13.13
N VAL A 910 -1.48 9.30 11.90
CA VAL A 910 -1.90 9.97 10.68
C VAL A 910 -1.99 8.99 9.51
N CYS A 911 -3.07 9.08 8.73
CA CYS A 911 -3.20 8.31 7.49
C CYS A 911 -2.48 9.01 6.32
N ASN A 912 -3.07 10.08 5.76
CA ASN A 912 -2.56 10.92 4.65
C ASN A 912 -2.01 10.20 3.40
N VAL A 913 -2.19 8.88 3.27
CA VAL A 913 -1.70 8.13 2.12
C VAL A 913 -2.33 8.66 0.83
N CYS A 914 -3.65 8.86 0.80
CA CYS A 914 -4.37 9.38 -0.36
C CYS A 914 -3.96 10.81 -0.77
N VAL A 915 -3.49 11.63 0.19
CA VAL A 915 -2.94 12.98 -0.04
C VAL A 915 -1.58 12.87 -0.69
N SER A 916 -0.72 11.96 -0.20
CA SER A 916 0.62 11.76 -0.73
C SER A 916 0.64 11.21 -2.16
N VAL A 917 -0.25 10.27 -2.49
CA VAL A 917 -0.30 9.60 -3.80
C VAL A 917 -1.15 10.33 -4.83
N CYS A 918 -1.84 11.41 -4.46
CA CYS A 918 -2.66 12.15 -5.40
C CYS A 918 -1.75 13.00 -6.30
N PRO A 919 -1.57 12.63 -7.59
CA PRO A 919 -0.69 13.41 -8.45
C PRO A 919 -1.19 14.85 -8.60
N ASN A 920 -2.51 15.02 -8.62
CA ASN A 920 -3.15 16.30 -8.89
C ASN A 920 -3.34 17.19 -7.66
N ARG A 921 -2.92 16.68 -6.49
CA ARG A 921 -3.11 17.34 -5.19
C ARG A 921 -4.58 17.65 -4.87
N ALA A 922 -5.49 16.86 -5.43
CA ALA A 922 -6.92 16.94 -5.16
C ALA A 922 -7.24 16.51 -3.72
N ASN A 923 -6.62 15.45 -3.20
CA ASN A 923 -6.82 15.09 -1.80
C ASN A 923 -6.04 16.06 -0.90
N TYR A 924 -6.75 16.74 0.00
CA TYR A 924 -6.21 17.78 0.88
C TYR A 924 -6.40 17.41 2.35
N SER A 925 -5.33 17.54 3.15
CA SER A 925 -5.36 17.26 4.59
C SER A 925 -5.67 18.53 5.38
N TYR A 926 -6.60 18.42 6.33
CA TYR A 926 -6.97 19.49 7.25
C TYR A 926 -7.09 18.95 8.68
N THR A 927 -7.14 19.85 9.65
CA THR A 927 -7.32 19.50 11.07
C THR A 927 -8.68 19.96 11.55
N THR A 928 -9.27 19.17 12.45
CA THR A 928 -10.50 19.52 13.16
C THR A 928 -10.33 19.23 14.65
N GLU A 929 -11.10 19.92 15.49
CA GLU A 929 -11.14 19.66 16.93
C GLU A 929 -12.11 18.52 17.23
N ALA A 930 -11.91 17.85 18.37
CA ALA A 930 -12.84 16.82 18.81
C ALA A 930 -14.22 17.45 19.05
N PHE A 931 -15.26 16.82 18.50
CA PHE A 931 -16.63 17.35 18.56
C PHE A 931 -17.61 16.21 18.82
N GLU A 932 -18.46 16.38 19.82
CA GLU A 932 -19.53 15.44 20.17
C GLU A 932 -20.79 16.24 20.50
N VAL A 933 -21.90 15.91 19.86
CA VAL A 933 -23.20 16.56 20.10
C VAL A 933 -24.33 15.56 19.96
N LYS A 934 -25.32 15.64 20.85
CA LYS A 934 -26.59 14.92 20.71
C LYS A 934 -27.50 15.74 19.79
N LEU A 935 -27.81 15.20 18.62
CA LEU A 935 -28.66 15.86 17.65
C LEU A 935 -30.08 15.30 17.76
N PRO A 936 -31.09 16.17 17.91
CA PRO A 936 -32.46 15.73 17.84
C PRO A 936 -32.94 15.55 16.39
N LYS A 937 -34.01 14.79 16.23
CA LYS A 937 -34.87 14.79 15.05
C LYS A 937 -36.02 15.78 15.28
N ALA A 938 -36.20 16.71 14.36
CA ALA A 938 -37.34 17.63 14.39
C ALA A 938 -38.56 16.95 13.77
N ILE A 939 -39.72 17.06 14.45
CA ILE A 939 -40.98 16.48 13.99
C ILE A 939 -42.09 17.53 14.10
N PHE A 940 -42.85 17.73 13.02
CA PHE A 940 -44.02 18.61 12.99
C PHE A 940 -45.31 17.81 13.17
N LEU A 941 -45.95 17.94 14.34
CA LEU A 941 -47.19 17.26 14.69
C LEU A 941 -48.18 18.24 15.33
N ASN A 942 -49.44 18.19 14.91
CA ASN A 942 -50.54 18.99 15.47
C ASN A 942 -50.26 20.52 15.51
N GLY A 943 -49.62 21.05 14.47
CA GLY A 943 -49.28 22.48 14.39
C GLY A 943 -48.12 22.92 15.30
N LYS A 944 -47.37 21.98 15.89
CA LYS A 944 -46.21 22.26 16.75
C LYS A 944 -44.99 21.43 16.33
N THR A 945 -43.81 22.04 16.42
CA THR A 945 -42.53 21.34 16.26
C THR A 945 -42.11 20.72 17.59
N GLN A 946 -41.71 19.45 17.56
CA GLN A 946 -41.12 18.70 18.68
C GLN A 946 -39.72 18.23 18.31
N LEU A 947 -38.82 18.18 19.28
CA LEU A 947 -37.47 17.63 19.15
C LEU A 947 -37.41 16.31 19.91
N LEU A 948 -37.06 15.22 19.22
CA LEU A 948 -36.86 13.91 19.81
C LEU A 948 -35.39 13.50 19.74
N ASP A 949 -34.89 12.76 20.72
CA ASP A 949 -33.56 12.18 20.67
C ASP A 949 -33.41 11.28 19.43
N ASP A 950 -32.32 11.46 18.67
CA ASP A 950 -32.08 10.74 17.43
C ASP A 950 -30.68 10.11 17.41
N ILE A 951 -29.64 10.93 17.24
CA ILE A 951 -28.26 10.45 17.10
C ILE A 951 -27.27 11.23 17.97
N THR A 952 -26.17 10.58 18.35
CA THR A 952 -24.97 11.28 18.81
C THR A 952 -24.00 11.37 17.63
N PHE A 953 -23.71 12.59 17.19
CA PHE A 953 -22.70 12.84 16.17
C PHE A 953 -21.36 13.08 16.85
N LYS A 954 -20.32 12.35 16.40
CA LYS A 954 -18.99 12.40 17.00
C LYS A 954 -17.88 12.42 15.95
N VAL A 955 -16.91 13.30 16.15
CA VAL A 955 -15.63 13.37 15.43
C VAL A 955 -14.51 13.32 16.47
N GLU A 956 -13.72 12.25 16.46
CA GLU A 956 -12.62 12.04 17.42
C GLU A 956 -11.25 12.32 16.81
N GLN A 957 -11.10 12.09 15.51
CA GLN A 957 -9.80 12.19 14.85
C GLN A 957 -9.51 13.63 14.44
N LYS A 958 -8.36 14.13 14.91
CA LYS A 958 -7.86 15.46 14.56
C LYS A 958 -7.57 15.62 13.07
N TYR A 959 -6.87 14.66 12.45
CA TYR A 959 -6.44 14.75 11.06
C TYR A 959 -7.49 14.18 10.11
N GLN A 960 -7.93 15.01 9.16
CA GLN A 960 -8.97 14.67 8.20
C GLN A 960 -8.53 14.95 6.77
N VAL A 961 -9.28 14.39 5.81
CA VAL A 961 -9.02 14.54 4.38
C VAL A 961 -10.31 14.87 3.65
N LEU A 962 -10.25 15.82 2.72
CA LEU A 962 -11.27 16.08 1.71
C LEU A 962 -10.67 15.95 0.31
N ASN A 963 -11.54 15.93 -0.71
CA ASN A 963 -11.16 15.96 -2.11
C ASN A 963 -11.54 17.30 -2.74
N ILE A 964 -10.58 18.01 -3.32
CA ILE A 964 -10.76 19.21 -4.14
C ILE A 964 -11.15 18.74 -5.54
N ALA A 965 -12.44 18.87 -5.86
CA ALA A 965 -13.02 18.33 -7.07
C ALA A 965 -12.45 18.96 -8.34
N ASP A 966 -12.12 20.26 -8.33
CA ASP A 966 -11.52 20.97 -9.47
C ASP A 966 -10.20 20.33 -9.94
N PHE A 967 -9.46 19.72 -9.02
CA PHE A 967 -8.18 19.08 -9.30
C PHE A 967 -8.32 17.57 -9.53
N CYS A 968 -9.51 16.99 -9.38
CA CYS A 968 -9.69 15.55 -9.43
C CYS A 968 -10.17 15.10 -10.81
N ASN A 969 -9.40 14.24 -11.48
CA ASN A 969 -9.80 13.58 -12.73
C ASN A 969 -10.21 12.12 -12.53
N GLU A 970 -10.51 11.73 -11.28
CA GLU A 970 -10.92 10.38 -10.90
C GLU A 970 -9.98 9.25 -11.37
N CYS A 971 -8.67 9.52 -11.48
CA CYS A 971 -7.68 8.54 -11.96
C CYS A 971 -7.62 7.23 -11.16
N GLY A 972 -8.13 7.23 -9.92
CA GLY A 972 -8.25 6.06 -9.05
C GLY A 972 -7.00 5.70 -8.25
N ASN A 973 -5.86 6.36 -8.47
CA ASN A 973 -4.60 6.03 -7.79
C ASN A 973 -4.71 6.04 -6.25
N CYS A 974 -5.50 6.97 -5.69
CA CYS A 974 -5.74 7.03 -4.24
C CYS A 974 -6.52 5.83 -3.68
N THR A 975 -7.29 5.12 -4.50
CA THR A 975 -8.01 3.91 -4.12
C THR A 975 -7.06 2.75 -3.91
N THR A 976 -6.08 2.57 -4.81
CA THR A 976 -5.07 1.50 -4.75
C THR A 976 -4.37 1.46 -3.40
N PHE A 977 -4.04 2.63 -2.85
CA PHE A 977 -3.27 2.74 -1.61
C PHE A 977 -4.09 3.00 -0.34
N CYS A 978 -5.41 3.21 -0.46
CA CYS A 978 -6.25 3.41 0.72
C CYS A 978 -6.45 2.08 1.46
N PRO A 979 -6.13 1.95 2.76
CA PRO A 979 -6.26 0.68 3.48
C PRO A 979 -7.71 0.29 3.82
N THR A 980 -8.67 1.19 3.66
CA THR A 980 -10.10 0.91 3.86
C THR A 980 -10.71 0.26 2.62
N SER A 981 -11.93 -0.26 2.73
CA SER A 981 -12.69 -0.82 1.61
C SER A 981 -13.14 0.23 0.58
N GLY A 982 -13.02 1.53 0.90
CA GLY A 982 -13.48 2.64 0.06
C GLY A 982 -12.45 3.20 -0.91
N ALA A 983 -12.85 4.29 -1.57
CA ALA A 983 -12.12 5.09 -2.54
C ALA A 983 -12.14 6.58 -2.11
N PRO A 984 -11.00 7.15 -1.68
CA PRO A 984 -10.95 8.53 -1.16
C PRO A 984 -11.55 9.59 -2.08
N TYR A 985 -11.33 9.49 -3.39
CA TYR A 985 -11.88 10.44 -4.35
C TYR A 985 -13.42 10.37 -4.49
N LYS A 986 -14.07 9.28 -4.03
CA LYS A 986 -15.53 9.10 -4.05
C LYS A 986 -16.17 9.35 -2.70
N ASP A 987 -15.56 8.83 -1.64
CA ASP A 987 -16.19 8.75 -0.31
C ASP A 987 -15.83 9.93 0.60
N LYS A 988 -14.77 10.70 0.31
CA LYS A 988 -14.45 11.91 1.08
C LYS A 988 -15.25 13.12 0.60
N PRO A 989 -15.49 14.12 1.47
CA PRO A 989 -16.17 15.35 1.07
C PRO A 989 -15.52 15.97 -0.17
N LYS A 990 -16.32 16.16 -1.23
CA LYS A 990 -15.88 16.75 -2.51
C LYS A 990 -16.12 18.26 -2.50
N PHE A 991 -15.06 19.04 -2.51
CA PHE A 991 -15.08 20.49 -2.40
C PHE A 991 -14.76 21.16 -3.72
N TYR A 992 -15.58 22.12 -4.12
CA TYR A 992 -15.42 22.91 -5.32
C TYR A 992 -14.85 24.29 -4.96
N LEU A 993 -13.78 24.70 -5.65
CA LEU A 993 -13.08 25.96 -5.42
C LEU A 993 -13.62 27.11 -6.26
N THR A 994 -14.34 26.80 -7.34
CA THR A 994 -14.99 27.80 -8.19
C THR A 994 -16.49 27.59 -8.20
N LEU A 995 -17.23 28.69 -8.31
CA LEU A 995 -18.69 28.64 -8.34
C LEU A 995 -19.21 27.96 -9.61
N GLN A 996 -18.50 28.11 -10.73
CA GLN A 996 -18.87 27.47 -11.99
C GLN A 996 -18.76 25.96 -11.88
N SER A 997 -17.62 25.43 -11.42
CA SER A 997 -17.46 23.99 -11.24
C SER A 997 -18.44 23.42 -10.21
N PHE A 998 -18.74 24.17 -9.14
CA PHE A 998 -19.80 23.80 -8.20
C PHE A 998 -21.18 23.75 -8.86
N ARG A 999 -21.56 24.73 -9.69
CA ARG A 999 -22.87 24.78 -10.38
C ARG A 999 -23.05 23.58 -11.32
N ASP A 1000 -22.01 23.25 -12.08
CA ASP A 1000 -22.01 22.16 -13.05
C ASP A 1000 -21.99 20.77 -12.39
N ALA A 1001 -21.58 20.68 -11.12
CA ALA A 1001 -21.52 19.43 -10.37
C ALA A 1001 -22.90 18.92 -9.93
N ASP A 1002 -23.08 17.59 -9.96
CA ASP A 1002 -24.27 16.93 -9.44
C ASP A 1002 -24.36 16.99 -7.91
N LYS A 1003 -23.21 16.89 -7.23
CA LYS A 1003 -23.11 16.85 -5.77
C LYS A 1003 -21.76 17.38 -5.27
N GLY A 1004 -21.74 17.96 -4.07
CA GLY A 1004 -20.52 18.38 -3.39
C GLY A 1004 -20.69 19.62 -2.53
N TYR A 1005 -19.57 20.17 -2.07
CA TYR A 1005 -19.50 21.27 -1.12
C TYR A 1005 -18.83 22.50 -1.76
N THR A 1006 -19.25 23.69 -1.38
CA THR A 1006 -18.51 24.94 -1.60
C THR A 1006 -18.68 25.85 -0.39
N ILE A 1007 -17.83 26.85 -0.25
CA ILE A 1007 -18.03 27.95 0.71
C ILE A 1007 -18.30 29.23 -0.07
N SER A 1008 -19.08 30.12 0.52
CA SER A 1008 -19.22 31.52 0.12
C SER A 1008 -18.94 32.40 1.35
N LYS A 1009 -18.31 33.56 1.15
CA LYS A 1009 -17.88 34.43 2.26
C LYS A 1009 -18.19 35.88 1.97
N LEU A 1010 -19.41 36.31 2.30
CA LEU A 1010 -19.84 37.70 2.21
C LEU A 1010 -19.37 38.48 3.46
N SER A 1011 -19.29 39.80 3.35
CA SER A 1011 -18.65 40.70 4.34
C SER A 1011 -18.93 40.40 5.83
N ASP A 1012 -20.15 39.98 6.21
CA ASP A 1012 -20.55 39.66 7.58
C ASP A 1012 -20.90 38.17 7.83
N LYS A 1013 -20.78 37.30 6.81
CA LYS A 1013 -21.29 35.91 6.87
C LYS A 1013 -20.40 34.94 6.11
N THR A 1014 -20.18 33.76 6.70
CA THR A 1014 -19.56 32.64 5.98
C THR A 1014 -20.57 31.50 5.88
N THR A 1015 -20.85 31.06 4.65
CA THR A 1015 -21.83 30.01 4.37
C THR A 1015 -21.15 28.84 3.70
N ILE A 1016 -21.31 27.64 4.26
CA ILE A 1016 -21.01 26.40 3.54
C ILE A 1016 -22.30 25.90 2.87
N ILE A 1017 -22.18 25.45 1.63
CA ILE A 1017 -23.28 24.96 0.80
C ILE A 1017 -22.94 23.53 0.40
N TYR A 1018 -23.85 22.60 0.69
CA TYR A 1018 -23.79 21.23 0.20
C TYR A 1018 -24.94 20.96 -0.76
N LYS A 1019 -24.57 20.56 -1.98
CA LYS A 1019 -25.50 20.06 -2.99
C LYS A 1019 -25.53 18.54 -2.88
N GLU A 1020 -26.65 17.97 -2.46
CA GLU A 1020 -26.85 16.52 -2.44
C GLU A 1020 -27.22 16.02 -3.85
N ASN A 1021 -28.09 16.77 -4.52
CA ASN A 1021 -28.51 16.61 -5.91
C ASN A 1021 -29.06 17.97 -6.42
N LYS A 1022 -29.61 18.01 -7.65
CA LYS A 1022 -30.11 19.25 -8.27
C LYS A 1022 -31.24 19.93 -7.47
N ASP A 1023 -32.02 19.16 -6.72
CA ASP A 1023 -33.23 19.62 -6.03
C ASP A 1023 -33.07 19.69 -4.50
N ASN A 1024 -31.93 19.25 -3.95
CA ASN A 1024 -31.66 19.22 -2.51
C ASN A 1024 -30.35 19.96 -2.19
N ILE A 1025 -30.51 21.14 -1.58
CA ILE A 1025 -29.40 21.97 -1.11
C ILE A 1025 -29.51 22.12 0.41
N HIS A 1026 -28.36 21.99 1.06
CA HIS A 1026 -28.19 22.25 2.49
C HIS A 1026 -27.22 23.41 2.65
N THR A 1027 -27.56 24.40 3.45
CA THR A 1027 -26.67 25.51 3.80
C THR A 1027 -26.46 25.55 5.29
N LEU A 1028 -25.26 25.98 5.71
CA LEU A 1028 -25.00 26.38 7.08
C LEU A 1028 -24.27 27.72 7.05
N THR A 1029 -24.92 28.75 7.57
CA THR A 1029 -24.40 30.12 7.62
C THR A 1029 -23.98 30.47 9.03
N LEU A 1030 -22.72 30.85 9.21
CA LEU A 1030 -22.23 31.49 10.43
C LEU A 1030 -22.46 33.00 10.33
N LYS A 1031 -23.32 33.54 11.20
CA LYS A 1031 -23.62 34.98 11.31
C LYS A 1031 -23.64 35.39 12.78
N GLY A 1032 -22.68 36.21 13.20
CA GLY A 1032 -22.54 36.58 14.61
C GLY A 1032 -22.25 35.35 15.48
N ASN A 1033 -23.06 35.13 16.52
CA ASN A 1033 -22.93 33.99 17.46
C ASN A 1033 -23.97 32.90 17.20
N GLU A 1034 -24.40 32.72 15.94
CA GLU A 1034 -25.40 31.71 15.57
C GLU A 1034 -25.03 31.01 14.28
N TYR A 1035 -25.41 29.73 14.22
CA TYR A 1035 -25.38 28.94 13.00
C TYR A 1035 -26.80 28.78 12.47
N ILE A 1036 -27.03 29.18 11.22
CA ILE A 1036 -28.33 29.08 10.56
C ILE A 1036 -28.24 27.98 9.50
N TYR A 1037 -28.95 26.87 9.74
CA TYR A 1037 -29.02 25.72 8.83
C TYR A 1037 -30.31 25.78 8.02
N GLU A 1038 -30.20 25.76 6.70
CA GLU A 1038 -31.35 25.88 5.82
C GLU A 1038 -31.34 24.75 4.78
N THR A 1039 -32.55 24.30 4.44
CA THR A 1039 -32.82 23.36 3.35
C THR A 1039 -34.12 23.79 2.68
N ASN A 1040 -34.53 23.08 1.62
CA ASN A 1040 -35.84 23.31 1.00
C ASN A 1040 -37.02 22.97 1.94
N ASP A 1041 -36.79 22.24 3.02
CA ASP A 1041 -37.84 21.74 3.92
C ASP A 1041 -37.85 22.39 5.30
N ILE A 1042 -36.70 22.85 5.79
CA ILE A 1042 -36.53 23.28 7.18
C ILE A 1042 -35.46 24.37 7.32
N ASN A 1043 -35.71 25.30 8.24
CA ASN A 1043 -34.76 26.27 8.78
C ASN A 1043 -34.52 25.97 10.27
N VAL A 1044 -33.26 25.91 10.69
CA VAL A 1044 -32.87 25.63 12.07
C VAL A 1044 -31.79 26.60 12.51
N VAL A 1045 -31.98 27.23 13.66
CA VAL A 1045 -30.95 28.07 14.29
C VAL A 1045 -30.30 27.30 15.43
N PHE A 1046 -28.97 27.25 15.43
CA PHE A 1046 -28.17 26.64 16.49
C PHE A 1046 -27.36 27.70 17.22
N ASP A 1047 -27.14 27.46 18.52
CA ASP A 1047 -26.17 28.22 19.30
C ASP A 1047 -24.73 27.99 18.79
N PHE A 1048 -23.90 29.04 18.78
CA PHE A 1048 -22.51 28.93 18.30
C PHE A 1048 -21.64 28.03 19.20
N ALA A 1049 -21.79 28.12 20.52
CA ALA A 1049 -20.90 27.45 21.46
C ALA A 1049 -21.33 26.01 21.74
N SER A 1050 -22.63 25.78 22.04
CA SER A 1050 -23.12 24.44 22.36
C SER A 1050 -23.56 23.64 21.13
N PHE A 1051 -23.84 24.31 20.01
CA PHE A 1051 -24.50 23.72 18.85
C PHE A 1051 -25.87 23.09 19.18
N GLU A 1052 -26.53 23.57 20.22
CA GLU A 1052 -27.90 23.19 20.57
C GLU A 1052 -28.91 23.96 19.72
N VAL A 1053 -30.03 23.32 19.42
CA VAL A 1053 -31.12 23.88 18.62
C VAL A 1053 -31.83 24.99 19.41
N LYS A 1054 -31.84 26.22 18.87
CA LYS A 1054 -32.57 27.38 19.39
C LYS A 1054 -33.99 27.47 18.81
N SER A 1055 -34.14 27.27 17.51
CA SER A 1055 -35.43 27.33 16.82
C SER A 1055 -35.47 26.44 15.59
N VAL A 1056 -36.67 25.98 15.23
CA VAL A 1056 -36.93 25.13 14.06
C VAL A 1056 -38.21 25.58 13.38
N GLU A 1057 -38.14 25.80 12.07
CA GLU A 1057 -39.26 26.15 11.21
C GLU A 1057 -39.32 25.20 10.01
N PHE A 1058 -40.44 24.53 9.80
CA PHE A 1058 -40.71 23.73 8.60
C PHE A 1058 -41.30 24.63 7.51
N ILE A 1059 -40.72 24.56 6.32
CA ILE A 1059 -41.08 25.42 5.17
C ILE A 1059 -41.81 24.61 4.09
N SER A 1060 -41.75 23.28 4.15
CA SER A 1060 -42.45 22.37 3.25
C SER A 1060 -43.46 21.48 3.99
N ASP A 1061 -44.21 20.66 3.25
CA ASP A 1061 -45.15 19.68 3.80
C ASP A 1061 -44.46 18.50 4.53
N LYS A 1062 -43.12 18.45 4.57
CA LYS A 1062 -42.41 17.43 5.35
C LYS A 1062 -42.71 17.59 6.84
N LYS A 1063 -42.90 16.44 7.50
CA LYS A 1063 -43.21 16.38 8.93
C LYS A 1063 -42.04 15.94 9.79
N GLU A 1064 -40.91 15.59 9.19
CA GLU A 1064 -39.72 15.18 9.93
C GLU A 1064 -38.43 15.56 9.22
N ALA A 1065 -37.40 15.91 9.99
CA ALA A 1065 -36.07 16.21 9.50
C ALA A 1065 -34.99 15.83 10.53
N GLY A 1066 -33.95 15.12 10.08
CA GLY A 1066 -32.75 14.84 10.87
C GLY A 1066 -31.69 15.95 10.71
N LEU A 1067 -30.91 16.19 11.76
CA LEU A 1067 -29.95 17.32 11.81
C LEU A 1067 -28.48 16.91 11.65
N LYS A 1068 -28.20 15.65 11.28
CA LYS A 1068 -26.83 15.14 11.07
C LYS A 1068 -26.00 16.00 10.12
N MET A 1069 -26.58 16.39 8.98
CA MET A 1069 -25.88 17.17 7.96
C MET A 1069 -25.46 18.56 8.48
N ALA A 1070 -26.26 19.19 9.36
CA ALA A 1070 -25.89 20.46 9.97
C ALA A 1070 -24.58 20.35 10.76
N ALA A 1071 -24.40 19.26 11.52
CA ALA A 1071 -23.15 19.00 12.24
C ALA A 1071 -21.97 18.71 11.29
N GLU A 1072 -22.18 17.95 10.21
CA GLU A 1072 -21.13 17.73 9.19
C GLU A 1072 -20.69 19.05 8.54
N LEU A 1073 -21.65 19.93 8.20
CA LEU A 1073 -21.40 21.25 7.64
C LEU A 1073 -20.65 22.16 8.62
N LYS A 1074 -20.98 22.13 9.91
CA LYS A 1074 -20.26 22.90 10.94
C LYS A 1074 -18.77 22.54 10.96
N ILE A 1075 -18.47 21.24 11.03
CA ILE A 1075 -17.09 20.74 11.06
C ILE A 1075 -16.31 21.20 9.83
N LEU A 1076 -16.90 21.06 8.64
CA LEU A 1076 -16.25 21.49 7.40
C LEU A 1076 -16.09 23.02 7.33
N LEU A 1077 -17.11 23.79 7.68
CA LEU A 1077 -17.08 25.25 7.68
C LEU A 1077 -15.96 25.79 8.58
N GLU A 1078 -15.88 25.29 9.82
CA GLU A 1078 -14.86 25.71 10.78
C GLU A 1078 -13.45 25.33 10.32
N SER A 1079 -13.30 24.12 9.75
CA SER A 1079 -11.98 23.53 9.45
C SER A 1079 -11.40 23.95 8.11
N VAL A 1080 -12.23 24.33 7.12
CA VAL A 1080 -11.77 24.55 5.73
C VAL A 1080 -12.22 25.87 5.11
N GLN A 1081 -12.72 26.82 5.91
CA GLN A 1081 -13.03 28.19 5.45
C GLN A 1081 -11.86 28.90 4.75
N ASN A 1082 -10.61 28.57 5.09
CA ASN A 1082 -9.42 29.14 4.43
C ASN A 1082 -9.25 28.65 2.97
N LEU A 1083 -9.91 27.55 2.60
CA LEU A 1083 -9.94 27.09 1.22
C LEU A 1083 -10.76 28.04 0.34
N TYR A 1084 -11.54 28.99 0.85
CA TYR A 1084 -12.33 29.93 0.03
C TYR A 1084 -11.90 31.39 0.24
N ILE A 1085 -11.71 32.12 -0.86
CA ILE A 1085 -11.35 33.54 -0.85
C ILE A 1085 -12.20 34.22 -1.91
N GLU A 1086 -12.96 35.22 -1.48
CA GLU A 1086 -13.92 35.96 -2.29
C GLU A 1086 -13.22 37.02 -3.16
N ASN A 1087 -13.75 37.26 -4.35
CA ASN A 1087 -13.69 38.56 -5.00
C ASN A 1087 -14.93 38.78 -5.87
N SER A 1088 -15.70 39.81 -5.47
CA SER A 1088 -16.79 40.53 -6.14
C SER A 1088 -18.11 39.81 -6.43
N ASN A 1089 -19.12 40.22 -5.64
CA ASN A 1089 -20.56 40.31 -5.93
C ASN A 1089 -21.22 39.08 -6.58
N TYR A 1090 -21.76 38.19 -5.75
CA TYR A 1090 -22.95 37.40 -6.07
C TYR A 1090 -23.87 37.29 -4.87
#